data_AF-A0AAE4AG46-F1
#
_entry.id   AF-A0AAE4AG46-F1
#
_cell.length_a   1.000
_cell.length_b   1.000
_cell.length_c   1.000
_cell.angle_alpha   90.00
_cell.angle_beta   90.00
_cell.angle_gamma   90.00
#
_symmetry.space_group_name_H-M   'P 1'
#
loop_
_entity.id
_entity.type
_entity.pdbx_description
1 polymer ?
#
loop_
_entity_poly.entity_id
_entity_poly.type
_entity_poly.pdbx_seq_one_letter_code
_entity_poly.pdbx_strand_id
1 'polypeptide(L)'
;MTALPPIFTDWFAARGWAIHPHQQQMLDRAADPATLLIAPTGGGKTLAGFLPSLVELADGAHAGLHTLYVSPLKALATDIRRNLTTPVAEMRLPIRIEDRTGDTTYATKRRQRADPPHILLTTPESLALLTSYEDAPRIFAGLQRVIVDEIHALADSKRGDQLMLALSRLESLAPGLRRVGLSATVDDPQAIAATLVRHPDPCPILTADPGPDPDIEMLVTDSRPPWSGGGAKYAIPEVLAQVKKHNTTLIFHNTRAQAEIFFHHLWLANEDDLPIGIHHGSLSRDQRERVEAAMVAGQLRAIVCTGSLDLGIDWGDVDLVIQIGAPKNVKRLVQRIGRANHRYNAPSRALLVPANRFEVVECVAALEAAQAHDLDGAPRGPGPLDVLCQHILIRACAGPFEADDLFGEVRTAGAFADLSRAAFDDCLSFCATGGYAFRAYDKWQRLKQTQGRWHLRDPRAAQRIRMNIGTIQDADLLKVRMRRGNRTLGEVEEAFAASLTPGDRFLIGGEVVRYEGLKELTVEVSRTPGREPKVAVFSGTKFATSTQLSARILRLLNQGSWPNLPGHTADWLALQREVSRMPSADRLLVETFPHEGREHLCLYGFAGQNAHRTLGLILTQRMEAAGLSPLGFVMTDYALLIWGLDPVADPAALLDPGDMRAGLDDWLQGNAVMKRTFRGAATIAGLIERNTPGPKKSGRQAIFSSDILYDTLAKYDPDHLLMRITRDEALRGLVDFGRIEEMLGRIKGVDHQRLNRVSPLAAPLLLEPGKVPIAGEGRERLLEAEAERLMAAAGLAAL
;
A
#
# COMPACT_ATOMS: atom_id res chain seq x y z
N MET A 1 2.63 -16.43 -38.08
CA MET A 1 2.58 -17.31 -36.91
C MET A 1 3.87 -18.10 -36.85
N THR A 2 4.61 -17.93 -35.77
CA THR A 2 5.83 -18.66 -35.46
C THR A 2 5.45 -20.10 -35.11
N ALA A 3 6.04 -21.08 -35.78
CA ALA A 3 5.74 -22.49 -35.52
C ALA A 3 6.26 -22.90 -34.14
N LEU A 4 5.39 -23.49 -33.31
CA LEU A 4 5.78 -24.05 -32.03
C LEU A 4 6.65 -25.31 -32.26
N PRO A 5 7.84 -25.44 -31.65
CA PRO A 5 8.69 -26.60 -31.89
C PRO A 5 7.99 -27.90 -31.49
N PRO A 6 8.30 -29.05 -32.15
CA PRO A 6 7.61 -30.32 -31.91
C PRO A 6 7.59 -30.73 -30.44
N ILE A 7 8.69 -30.53 -29.71
CA ILE A 7 8.80 -30.89 -28.29
C ILE A 7 7.73 -30.22 -27.40
N PHE A 8 7.34 -28.99 -27.71
CA PHE A 8 6.30 -28.26 -26.99
C PHE A 8 4.91 -28.71 -27.45
N THR A 9 4.72 -28.89 -28.76
CA THR A 9 3.45 -29.37 -29.33
C THR A 9 3.09 -30.75 -28.77
N ASP A 10 4.05 -31.66 -28.73
CA ASP A 10 3.90 -33.01 -28.19
C ASP A 10 3.60 -32.99 -26.68
N TRP A 11 4.24 -32.09 -25.93
CA TRP A 11 4.01 -31.92 -24.50
C TRP A 11 2.59 -31.42 -24.18
N PHE A 12 2.09 -30.43 -24.94
CA PHE A 12 0.70 -29.99 -24.82
C PHE A 12 -0.26 -31.13 -25.17
N ALA A 13 -0.04 -31.83 -26.29
CA ALA A 13 -0.89 -32.93 -26.73
C ALA A 13 -0.94 -34.09 -25.72
N ALA A 14 0.19 -34.45 -25.11
CA ALA A 14 0.27 -35.50 -24.09
C ALA A 14 -0.57 -35.21 -22.83
N ARG A 15 -0.85 -33.93 -22.57
CA ARG A 15 -1.71 -33.46 -21.46
C ARG A 15 -3.17 -33.23 -21.88
N GLY A 16 -3.50 -33.49 -23.15
CA GLY A 16 -4.80 -33.15 -23.73
C GLY A 16 -5.04 -31.64 -23.80
N TRP A 17 -3.97 -30.84 -23.84
CA TRP A 17 -4.02 -29.39 -23.88
C TRP A 17 -3.76 -28.86 -25.29
N ALA A 18 -4.26 -27.65 -25.55
CA ALA A 18 -3.91 -26.85 -26.72
C ALA A 18 -3.31 -25.53 -26.26
N ILE A 19 -2.39 -24.97 -27.05
CA ILE A 19 -1.83 -23.65 -26.78
C ILE A 19 -2.95 -22.59 -26.83
N HIS A 20 -2.99 -21.70 -25.84
CA HIS A 20 -3.95 -20.61 -25.86
C HIS A 20 -3.60 -19.56 -26.93
N PRO A 21 -4.58 -18.85 -27.52
CA PRO A 21 -4.32 -17.84 -28.54
C PRO A 21 -3.31 -16.76 -28.11
N HIS A 22 -3.42 -16.28 -26.87
CA HIS A 22 -2.51 -15.27 -26.33
C HIS A 22 -1.08 -15.81 -26.08
N GLN A 23 -0.92 -17.12 -25.80
CA GLN A 23 0.41 -17.76 -25.70
C GLN A 23 1.09 -17.80 -27.07
N GLN A 24 0.33 -18.13 -28.12
CA GLN A 24 0.84 -18.09 -29.49
C GLN A 24 1.17 -16.66 -29.94
N GLN A 25 0.34 -15.67 -29.59
CA GLN A 25 0.62 -14.25 -29.88
C GLN A 25 1.90 -13.75 -29.20
N MET A 26 2.15 -14.16 -27.94
CA MET A 26 3.40 -13.86 -27.26
C MET A 26 4.62 -14.47 -27.96
N LEU A 27 4.49 -15.70 -28.48
CA LEU A 27 5.54 -16.35 -29.28
C LEU A 27 5.77 -15.65 -30.62
N ASP A 28 4.70 -15.25 -31.31
CA ASP A 28 4.77 -14.50 -32.58
C ASP A 28 5.47 -13.15 -32.41
N ARG A 29 5.38 -12.55 -31.21
CA ARG A 29 5.97 -11.27 -30.83
C ARG A 29 7.27 -11.39 -30.03
N ALA A 30 7.90 -12.56 -30.02
CA ALA A 30 9.11 -12.82 -29.22
C ALA A 30 10.28 -11.85 -29.49
N ALA A 31 10.30 -11.22 -30.67
CA ALA A 31 11.30 -10.25 -31.11
C ALA A 31 10.94 -8.79 -30.83
N ASP A 32 9.71 -8.49 -30.39
CA ASP A 32 9.29 -7.12 -30.07
C ASP A 32 10.15 -6.58 -28.90
N PRO A 33 10.58 -5.29 -28.93
CA PRO A 33 11.38 -4.70 -27.85
C PRO A 33 10.67 -4.73 -26.50
N ALA A 34 9.35 -4.56 -26.50
CA ALA A 34 8.52 -4.76 -25.33
C ALA A 34 7.16 -5.36 -25.71
N THR A 35 6.49 -6.04 -24.79
CA THR A 35 5.10 -6.50 -24.93
C THR A 35 4.44 -6.56 -23.56
N LEU A 36 3.22 -6.03 -23.43
CA LEU A 36 2.39 -6.14 -22.24
C LEU A 36 1.28 -7.18 -22.49
N LEU A 37 1.25 -8.24 -21.68
CA LEU A 37 0.14 -9.19 -21.67
C LEU A 37 -0.78 -8.92 -20.48
N ILE A 38 -2.05 -8.70 -20.79
CA ILE A 38 -3.16 -8.65 -19.84
C ILE A 38 -3.95 -9.94 -19.99
N ALA A 39 -3.87 -10.82 -19.00
CA ALA A 39 -4.54 -12.12 -19.03
C ALA A 39 -5.05 -12.50 -17.65
N PRO A 40 -6.27 -13.08 -17.53
CA PRO A 40 -6.86 -13.41 -16.25
C PRO A 40 -6.00 -14.41 -15.46
N THR A 41 -6.16 -14.40 -14.15
CA THR A 41 -5.55 -15.40 -13.27
C THR A 41 -6.01 -16.81 -13.70
N GLY A 42 -5.09 -17.78 -13.78
CA GLY A 42 -5.40 -19.13 -14.27
C GLY A 42 -5.45 -19.26 -15.80
N GLY A 43 -5.43 -18.16 -16.56
CA GLY A 43 -5.41 -18.18 -18.04
C GLY A 43 -4.06 -18.57 -18.67
N GLY A 44 -3.11 -19.12 -17.92
CA GLY A 44 -1.79 -19.50 -18.47
C GLY A 44 -0.84 -18.33 -18.74
N LYS A 45 -1.06 -17.16 -18.11
CA LYS A 45 -0.24 -15.92 -18.20
C LYS A 45 1.25 -16.17 -18.01
N THR A 46 1.62 -16.94 -16.98
CA THR A 46 3.03 -17.27 -16.69
C THR A 46 3.67 -18.03 -17.84
N LEU A 47 3.04 -19.09 -18.34
CA LEU A 47 3.57 -19.85 -19.46
C LEU A 47 3.65 -18.97 -20.71
N ALA A 48 2.68 -18.11 -20.97
CA ALA A 48 2.70 -17.15 -22.08
C ALA A 48 3.94 -16.24 -22.05
N GLY A 49 4.31 -15.73 -20.86
CA GLY A 49 5.49 -14.89 -20.69
C GLY A 49 6.81 -15.64 -20.88
N PHE A 50 6.89 -16.90 -20.43
CA PHE A 50 8.12 -17.71 -20.54
C PHE A 50 8.26 -18.46 -21.85
N LEU A 51 7.18 -18.72 -22.58
CA LEU A 51 7.19 -19.56 -23.79
C LEU A 51 8.23 -19.10 -24.82
N PRO A 52 8.35 -17.80 -25.16
CA PRO A 52 9.43 -17.33 -26.05
C PRO A 52 10.83 -17.73 -25.57
N SER A 53 11.11 -17.57 -24.26
CA SER A 53 12.40 -17.91 -23.68
C SER A 53 12.66 -19.40 -23.63
N LEU A 54 11.63 -20.22 -23.38
CA LEU A 54 11.77 -21.67 -23.38
C LEU A 54 12.09 -22.18 -24.79
N VAL A 55 11.45 -21.61 -25.82
CA VAL A 55 11.70 -21.95 -27.22
C VAL A 55 13.12 -21.56 -27.64
N GLU A 56 13.57 -20.34 -27.31
CA GLU A 56 14.92 -19.86 -27.62
C GLU A 56 16.02 -20.65 -26.88
N LEU A 57 15.73 -21.22 -25.71
CA LEU A 57 16.68 -22.02 -24.91
C LEU A 57 16.63 -23.53 -25.19
N ALA A 58 15.71 -24.00 -26.03
CA ALA A 58 15.43 -25.43 -26.19
C ALA A 58 16.59 -26.22 -26.81
N ASP A 59 17.42 -25.58 -27.64
CA ASP A 59 18.55 -26.22 -28.31
C ASP A 59 19.81 -26.37 -27.43
N GLY A 60 19.84 -25.69 -26.27
CA GLY A 60 20.97 -25.70 -25.34
C GLY A 60 22.20 -24.91 -25.79
N ALA A 61 22.10 -24.08 -26.83
CA ALA A 61 23.22 -23.31 -27.36
C ALA A 61 23.56 -22.05 -26.53
N HIS A 62 22.59 -21.52 -25.78
CA HIS A 62 22.78 -20.29 -25.00
C HIS A 62 23.57 -20.55 -23.71
N ALA A 63 24.66 -19.82 -23.53
CA ALA A 63 25.47 -19.86 -22.32
C ALA A 63 25.12 -18.72 -21.35
N GLY A 64 25.04 -19.04 -20.06
CA GLY A 64 24.81 -18.04 -19.00
C GLY A 64 23.38 -17.50 -18.98
N LEU A 65 23.18 -16.32 -18.39
CA LEU A 65 21.85 -15.76 -18.16
C LEU A 65 21.18 -15.36 -19.48
N HIS A 66 19.97 -15.87 -19.72
CA HIS A 66 19.13 -15.53 -20.88
C HIS A 66 17.89 -14.75 -20.48
N THR A 67 17.22 -15.17 -19.40
CA THR A 67 15.95 -14.57 -18.97
C THR A 67 15.99 -14.20 -17.50
N LEU A 68 15.61 -12.96 -17.22
CA LEU A 68 15.36 -12.48 -15.87
C LEU A 68 13.86 -12.40 -15.63
N TYR A 69 13.38 -13.04 -14.59
CA TYR A 69 12.01 -12.88 -14.12
C TYR A 69 12.02 -12.04 -12.85
N VAL A 70 11.24 -10.96 -12.83
CA VAL A 70 11.14 -10.04 -11.69
C VAL A 70 9.72 -10.10 -11.14
N SER A 71 9.63 -10.48 -9.86
CA SER A 71 8.37 -10.54 -9.12
C SER A 71 8.32 -9.47 -8.02
N PRO A 72 7.15 -8.86 -7.76
CA PRO A 72 6.98 -7.97 -6.61
C PRO A 72 7.12 -8.69 -5.26
N LEU A 73 6.89 -10.01 -5.21
CA LEU A 73 6.89 -10.82 -3.98
C LEU A 73 7.90 -11.97 -4.06
N LYS A 74 8.59 -12.23 -2.93
CA LYS A 74 9.52 -13.37 -2.82
C LYS A 74 8.83 -14.71 -3.00
N ALA A 75 7.68 -14.90 -2.35
CA ALA A 75 6.93 -16.15 -2.39
C ALA A 75 6.46 -16.50 -3.82
N LEU A 76 6.08 -15.50 -4.61
CA LEU A 76 5.75 -15.68 -6.03
C LEU A 76 6.96 -16.15 -6.85
N ALA A 77 8.18 -15.64 -6.57
CA ALA A 77 9.38 -16.14 -7.27
C ALA A 77 9.65 -17.62 -6.97
N THR A 78 9.44 -18.07 -5.73
CA THR A 78 9.57 -19.48 -5.36
C THR A 78 8.50 -20.35 -6.05
N ASP A 79 7.26 -19.86 -6.10
CA ASP A 79 6.15 -20.56 -6.75
C ASP A 79 6.36 -20.70 -8.27
N ILE A 80 6.71 -19.61 -8.97
CA ILE A 80 7.02 -19.67 -10.41
C ILE A 80 8.20 -20.61 -10.68
N ARG A 81 9.21 -20.66 -9.81
CA ARG A 81 10.32 -21.62 -9.96
C ARG A 81 9.79 -23.05 -9.98
N ARG A 82 8.91 -23.41 -9.02
CA ARG A 82 8.28 -24.74 -8.96
C ARG A 82 7.48 -25.02 -10.24
N ASN A 83 6.62 -24.09 -10.63
CA ASN A 83 5.71 -24.25 -11.77
C ASN A 83 6.45 -24.31 -13.12
N LEU A 84 7.58 -23.61 -13.26
CA LEU A 84 8.41 -23.62 -14.47
C LEU A 84 9.36 -24.82 -14.54
N THR A 85 9.77 -25.38 -13.39
CA THR A 85 10.65 -26.56 -13.36
C THR A 85 9.95 -27.81 -13.92
N THR A 86 8.64 -27.97 -13.67
CA THR A 86 7.84 -29.09 -14.17
C THR A 86 7.86 -29.22 -15.70
N PRO A 87 7.45 -28.22 -16.50
CA PRO A 87 7.49 -28.33 -17.96
C PRO A 87 8.92 -28.52 -18.49
N VAL A 88 9.93 -27.85 -17.89
CA VAL A 88 11.34 -28.03 -18.28
C VAL A 88 11.82 -29.45 -18.07
N ALA A 89 11.48 -30.07 -16.93
CA ALA A 89 11.87 -31.44 -16.62
C ALA A 89 11.14 -32.45 -17.51
N GLU A 90 9.83 -32.27 -17.74
CA GLU A 90 9.01 -33.15 -18.57
C GLU A 90 9.44 -33.12 -20.04
N MET A 91 9.71 -31.93 -20.58
CA MET A 91 10.27 -31.76 -21.93
C MET A 91 11.78 -32.04 -22.00
N ARG A 92 12.45 -32.32 -20.88
CA ARG A 92 13.91 -32.55 -20.81
C ARG A 92 14.73 -31.42 -21.42
N LEU A 93 14.30 -30.17 -21.25
CA LEU A 93 15.01 -29.01 -21.78
C LEU A 93 16.31 -28.78 -20.98
N PRO A 94 17.44 -28.42 -21.63
CA PRO A 94 18.73 -28.19 -20.97
C PRO A 94 18.79 -26.83 -20.24
N ILE A 95 17.77 -26.51 -19.43
CA ILE A 95 17.56 -25.18 -18.85
C ILE A 95 17.82 -25.21 -17.34
N ARG A 96 18.79 -24.39 -16.86
CA ARG A 96 18.99 -24.14 -15.43
C ARG A 96 18.09 -22.99 -14.98
N ILE A 97 17.25 -23.24 -13.97
CA ILE A 97 16.32 -22.27 -13.39
C ILE A 97 16.63 -22.12 -11.90
N GLU A 98 16.85 -20.89 -11.44
CA GLU A 98 17.06 -20.62 -10.02
C GLU A 98 16.46 -19.30 -9.57
N ASP A 99 16.17 -19.21 -8.28
CA ASP A 99 15.75 -17.99 -7.61
C ASP A 99 16.92 -17.27 -6.90
N ARG A 100 16.85 -15.94 -6.90
CA ARG A 100 17.73 -15.05 -6.15
C ARG A 100 16.92 -13.98 -5.45
N THR A 101 16.74 -14.16 -4.15
CA THR A 101 16.02 -13.25 -3.27
C THR A 101 16.89 -12.84 -2.06
N GLY A 102 16.30 -12.06 -1.16
CA GLY A 102 16.90 -11.81 0.16
C GLY A 102 17.24 -13.10 0.92
N ASP A 103 16.48 -14.17 0.70
CA ASP A 103 16.55 -15.42 1.48
C ASP A 103 17.58 -16.41 0.91
N THR A 104 18.07 -16.18 -0.32
CA THR A 104 19.11 -16.99 -0.94
C THR A 104 20.41 -16.89 -0.15
N THR A 105 21.05 -18.03 0.14
CA THR A 105 22.29 -18.08 0.95
C THR A 105 23.44 -17.33 0.27
N TYR A 106 24.42 -16.88 1.07
CA TYR A 106 25.62 -16.22 0.54
C TYR A 106 26.41 -17.12 -0.42
N ALA A 107 26.54 -18.41 -0.10
CA ALA A 107 27.23 -19.39 -0.95
C ALA A 107 26.56 -19.53 -2.32
N THR A 108 25.22 -19.68 -2.34
CA THR A 108 24.44 -19.74 -3.57
C THR A 108 24.55 -18.44 -4.36
N LYS A 109 24.45 -17.28 -3.70
CA LYS A 109 24.60 -15.95 -4.33
C LYS A 109 25.96 -15.76 -5.00
N ARG A 110 27.04 -16.29 -4.40
CA ARG A 110 28.40 -16.23 -4.95
C ARG A 110 28.54 -17.14 -6.18
N ARG A 111 28.03 -18.37 -6.13
CA ARG A 111 28.04 -19.30 -7.27
C ARG A 111 27.24 -18.74 -8.45
N GLN A 112 26.02 -18.25 -8.20
CA GLN A 112 25.17 -17.64 -9.24
C GLN A 112 25.83 -16.44 -9.93
N ARG A 113 26.69 -15.69 -9.23
CA ARG A 113 27.46 -14.61 -9.86
C ARG A 113 28.57 -15.15 -10.75
N ALA A 114 29.24 -16.22 -10.34
CA ALA A 114 30.31 -16.83 -11.11
C ALA A 114 29.76 -17.52 -12.37
N ASP A 115 28.73 -18.35 -12.21
CA ASP A 115 28.03 -19.11 -13.26
C ASP A 115 26.51 -18.90 -13.08
N PRO A 116 25.91 -17.90 -13.76
CA PRO A 116 24.49 -17.65 -13.65
C PRO A 116 23.65 -18.73 -14.36
N PRO A 117 22.43 -19.03 -13.86
CA PRO A 117 21.49 -19.93 -14.53
C PRO A 117 20.97 -19.30 -15.83
N HIS A 118 20.36 -20.11 -16.71
CA HIS A 118 19.72 -19.60 -17.93
C HIS A 118 18.50 -18.72 -17.61
N ILE A 119 17.74 -19.09 -16.57
CA ILE A 119 16.60 -18.32 -16.06
C ILE A 119 16.82 -17.98 -14.59
N LEU A 120 16.81 -16.69 -14.25
CA LEU A 120 16.95 -16.20 -12.89
C LEU A 120 15.66 -15.50 -12.43
N LEU A 121 15.04 -16.01 -11.37
CA LEU A 121 13.86 -15.41 -10.75
C LEU A 121 14.29 -14.52 -9.58
N THR A 122 13.89 -13.25 -9.57
CA THR A 122 14.39 -12.29 -8.59
C THR A 122 13.34 -11.26 -8.17
N THR A 123 13.73 -10.34 -7.28
CA THR A 123 12.92 -9.20 -6.83
C THR A 123 13.58 -7.88 -7.27
N PRO A 124 12.84 -6.76 -7.34
CA PRO A 124 13.42 -5.45 -7.65
C PRO A 124 14.67 -5.10 -6.83
N GLU A 125 14.65 -5.37 -5.52
CA GLU A 125 15.76 -5.07 -4.61
C GLU A 125 16.98 -5.95 -4.89
N SER A 126 16.73 -7.24 -5.16
CA SER A 126 17.80 -8.20 -5.47
C SER A 126 18.44 -7.91 -6.82
N LEU A 127 17.66 -7.39 -7.79
CA LEU A 127 18.15 -6.90 -9.06
C LEU A 127 18.98 -5.62 -8.89
N ALA A 128 18.49 -4.63 -8.13
CA ALA A 128 19.24 -3.41 -7.83
C ALA A 128 20.61 -3.74 -7.21
N LEU A 129 20.65 -4.73 -6.30
CA LEU A 129 21.89 -5.25 -5.74
C LEU A 129 22.78 -5.91 -6.81
N LEU A 130 22.23 -6.76 -7.69
CA LEU A 130 22.99 -7.38 -8.79
C LEU A 130 23.63 -6.34 -9.72
N THR A 131 22.89 -5.29 -10.08
CA THR A 131 23.39 -4.20 -10.94
C THR A 131 24.43 -3.32 -10.26
N SER A 132 24.55 -3.39 -8.93
CA SER A 132 25.53 -2.61 -8.15
C SER A 132 26.93 -3.24 -8.11
N TYR A 133 27.11 -4.47 -8.61
CA TYR A 133 28.41 -5.14 -8.60
C TYR A 133 29.22 -4.82 -9.86
N GLU A 134 30.54 -4.76 -9.72
CA GLU A 134 31.48 -4.55 -10.83
C GLU A 134 31.41 -5.65 -11.90
N ASP A 135 30.99 -6.86 -11.53
CA ASP A 135 30.81 -7.98 -12.46
C ASP A 135 29.43 -8.00 -13.14
N ALA A 136 28.57 -7.01 -12.92
CA ALA A 136 27.27 -6.91 -13.59
C ALA A 136 27.37 -7.00 -15.13
N PRO A 137 28.32 -6.33 -15.83
CA PRO A 137 28.46 -6.48 -17.28
C PRO A 137 28.69 -7.93 -17.70
N ARG A 138 29.49 -8.70 -16.94
CA ARG A 138 29.75 -10.12 -17.23
C ARG A 138 28.53 -10.99 -16.95
N ILE A 139 27.82 -10.74 -15.86
CA ILE A 139 26.63 -11.53 -15.46
C ILE A 139 25.51 -11.37 -16.49
N PHE A 140 25.31 -10.15 -17.00
CA PHE A 140 24.19 -9.82 -17.87
C PHE A 140 24.52 -9.81 -19.37
N ALA A 141 25.77 -10.08 -19.77
CA ALA A 141 26.19 -10.03 -21.18
C ALA A 141 25.33 -10.86 -22.15
N GLY A 142 24.78 -11.99 -21.69
CA GLY A 142 23.92 -12.87 -22.49
C GLY A 142 22.42 -12.62 -22.34
N LEU A 143 22.00 -11.65 -21.51
CA LEU A 143 20.59 -11.45 -21.19
C LEU A 143 19.79 -11.02 -22.44
N GLN A 144 18.74 -11.75 -22.78
CA GLN A 144 17.88 -11.46 -23.93
C GLN A 144 16.52 -10.92 -23.52
N ARG A 145 15.96 -11.38 -22.38
CA ARG A 145 14.59 -11.06 -21.97
C ARG A 145 14.46 -10.78 -20.49
N VAL A 146 13.67 -9.76 -20.13
CA VAL A 146 13.17 -9.53 -18.78
C VAL A 146 11.66 -9.68 -18.77
N ILE A 147 11.14 -10.47 -17.84
CA ILE A 147 9.71 -10.62 -17.56
C ILE A 147 9.42 -9.92 -16.24
N VAL A 148 8.54 -8.93 -16.24
CA VAL A 148 8.04 -8.23 -15.06
C VAL A 148 6.63 -8.72 -14.78
N ASP A 149 6.48 -9.60 -13.79
CA ASP A 149 5.16 -10.10 -13.40
C ASP A 149 4.47 -9.17 -12.41
N GLU A 150 3.14 -9.21 -12.45
CA GLU A 150 2.25 -8.30 -11.73
C GLU A 150 2.72 -6.86 -11.80
N ILE A 151 3.04 -6.39 -13.01
CA ILE A 151 3.63 -5.06 -13.24
C ILE A 151 2.75 -3.95 -12.66
N HIS A 152 1.43 -4.12 -12.64
CA HIS A 152 0.49 -3.18 -12.03
C HIS A 152 0.78 -2.92 -10.54
N ALA A 153 1.31 -3.91 -9.81
CA ALA A 153 1.63 -3.77 -8.38
C ALA A 153 2.93 -2.98 -8.16
N LEU A 154 3.78 -2.92 -9.19
CA LEU A 154 5.03 -2.16 -9.18
C LEU A 154 4.83 -0.75 -9.76
N ALA A 155 3.96 -0.63 -10.76
CA ALA A 155 3.73 0.56 -11.57
C ALA A 155 3.22 1.79 -10.81
N ASP A 156 2.78 1.65 -9.56
CA ASP A 156 2.34 2.76 -8.69
C ASP A 156 3.24 2.98 -7.47
N SER A 157 4.45 2.40 -7.46
CA SER A 157 5.34 2.40 -6.29
C SER A 157 6.75 2.89 -6.58
N LYS A 158 7.43 3.41 -5.53
CA LYS A 158 8.89 3.68 -5.55
C LYS A 158 9.72 2.42 -5.86
N ARG A 159 9.20 1.23 -5.54
CA ARG A 159 9.84 -0.05 -5.91
C ARG A 159 9.85 -0.25 -7.41
N GLY A 160 8.75 0.07 -8.10
CA GLY A 160 8.68 0.05 -9.55
C GLY A 160 9.63 1.05 -10.19
N ASP A 161 9.75 2.27 -9.66
CA ASP A 161 10.68 3.26 -10.19
C ASP A 161 12.13 2.76 -10.14
N GLN A 162 12.53 2.18 -9.01
CA GLN A 162 13.85 1.59 -8.85
C GLN A 162 14.06 0.42 -9.81
N LEU A 163 13.02 -0.40 -10.06
CA LEU A 163 13.07 -1.45 -11.07
C LEU A 163 13.29 -0.87 -12.47
N MET A 164 12.51 0.12 -12.89
CA MET A 164 12.63 0.70 -14.24
C MET A 164 13.98 1.36 -14.46
N LEU A 165 14.55 2.01 -13.44
CA LEU A 165 15.94 2.49 -13.47
C LEU A 165 16.97 1.34 -13.54
N ALA A 166 16.72 0.21 -12.87
CA ALA A 166 17.58 -0.97 -13.02
C ALA A 166 17.48 -1.56 -14.44
N LEU A 167 16.28 -1.59 -15.04
CA LEU A 167 16.08 -2.07 -16.41
C LEU A 167 16.74 -1.16 -17.44
N SER A 168 16.73 0.17 -17.27
CA SER A 168 17.48 1.06 -18.16
C SER A 168 18.99 0.81 -18.08
N ARG A 169 19.53 0.44 -16.90
CA ARG A 169 20.91 -0.03 -16.81
C ARG A 169 21.10 -1.37 -17.53
N LEU A 170 20.22 -2.35 -17.33
CA LEU A 170 20.35 -3.64 -18.01
C LEU A 170 20.40 -3.47 -19.53
N GLU A 171 19.62 -2.56 -20.08
CA GLU A 171 19.65 -2.21 -21.51
C GLU A 171 21.05 -1.81 -22.00
N SER A 172 21.75 -0.98 -21.22
CA SER A 172 23.11 -0.55 -21.52
C SER A 172 24.14 -1.68 -21.40
N LEU A 173 23.84 -2.70 -20.59
CA LEU A 173 24.71 -3.89 -20.41
C LEU A 173 24.43 -4.98 -21.44
N ALA A 174 23.18 -5.09 -21.89
CA ALA A 174 22.69 -6.08 -22.84
C ALA A 174 21.84 -5.38 -23.91
N PRO A 175 22.47 -4.77 -24.93
CA PRO A 175 21.75 -4.09 -26.01
C PRO A 175 20.79 -5.06 -26.73
N GLY A 176 19.56 -4.62 -26.96
CA GLY A 176 18.52 -5.45 -27.57
C GLY A 176 17.72 -6.28 -26.56
N LEU A 177 17.79 -5.93 -25.27
CA LEU A 177 17.00 -6.52 -24.21
C LEU A 177 15.49 -6.35 -24.48
N ARG A 178 14.76 -7.46 -24.43
CA ARG A 178 13.31 -7.48 -24.66
C ARG A 178 12.55 -7.51 -23.35
N ARG A 179 11.48 -6.72 -23.22
CA ARG A 179 10.74 -6.55 -21.97
C ARG A 179 9.32 -7.09 -22.07
N VAL A 180 8.96 -8.01 -21.19
CA VAL A 180 7.60 -8.56 -21.11
C VAL A 180 6.97 -8.12 -19.80
N GLY A 181 5.83 -7.44 -19.87
CA GLY A 181 5.00 -7.15 -18.70
C GLY A 181 3.85 -8.12 -18.63
N LEU A 182 3.57 -8.66 -17.43
CA LEU A 182 2.43 -9.52 -17.20
C LEU A 182 1.51 -8.87 -16.16
N SER A 183 0.22 -8.80 -16.44
CA SER A 183 -0.79 -8.31 -15.51
C SER A 183 -2.10 -9.07 -15.66
N ALA A 184 -2.86 -9.21 -14.58
CA ALA A 184 -4.23 -9.74 -14.65
C ALA A 184 -5.26 -8.62 -14.91
N THR A 185 -5.08 -7.48 -14.25
CA THR A 185 -6.05 -6.38 -14.25
C THR A 185 -5.30 -5.05 -14.28
N VAL A 186 -5.66 -4.18 -15.22
CA VAL A 186 -5.10 -2.83 -15.35
C VAL A 186 -6.22 -1.86 -15.68
N ASP A 187 -6.21 -0.72 -15.01
CA ASP A 187 -7.09 0.42 -15.19
C ASP A 187 -6.70 1.22 -16.45
N ASP A 188 -5.40 1.53 -16.59
CA ASP A 188 -4.83 2.15 -17.78
C ASP A 188 -3.71 1.27 -18.37
N PRO A 189 -4.05 0.37 -19.33
CA PRO A 189 -3.06 -0.42 -20.05
C PRO A 189 -1.93 0.40 -20.67
N GLN A 190 -2.22 1.60 -21.16
CA GLN A 190 -1.23 2.44 -21.87
C GLN A 190 -0.23 3.03 -20.89
N ALA A 191 -0.67 3.49 -19.72
CA ALA A 191 0.24 3.97 -18.68
C ALA A 191 1.19 2.86 -18.19
N ILE A 192 0.69 1.63 -18.05
CA ILE A 192 1.52 0.46 -17.70
C ILE A 192 2.52 0.13 -18.81
N ALA A 193 2.07 0.14 -20.07
CA ALA A 193 2.92 -0.10 -21.23
C ALA A 193 4.05 0.95 -21.33
N ALA A 194 3.73 2.23 -21.12
CA ALA A 194 4.69 3.33 -21.08
C ALA A 194 5.70 3.21 -19.92
N THR A 195 5.28 2.60 -18.80
CA THR A 195 6.18 2.34 -17.65
C THR A 195 7.15 1.20 -17.93
N LEU A 196 6.70 0.13 -18.60
CA LEU A 196 7.51 -1.06 -18.91
C LEU A 196 8.61 -0.76 -19.94
N VAL A 197 8.26 -0.02 -20.99
CA VAL A 197 9.06 0.10 -22.19
C VAL A 197 10.29 0.97 -21.99
N ARG A 198 11.31 0.76 -22.83
CA ARG A 198 12.42 1.70 -22.98
C ARG A 198 11.91 2.89 -23.80
N HIS A 199 11.74 4.06 -23.20
CA HIS A 199 11.25 5.22 -23.95
C HIS A 199 12.21 5.58 -25.12
N PRO A 200 11.72 5.89 -26.35
CA PRO A 200 10.31 5.95 -26.81
C PRO A 200 9.84 4.70 -27.57
N ASP A 201 10.45 3.54 -27.34
CA ASP A 201 10.13 2.31 -28.07
C ASP A 201 8.64 1.93 -27.92
N PRO A 202 8.05 1.23 -28.90
CA PRO A 202 6.65 0.82 -28.83
C PRO A 202 6.47 -0.37 -27.86
N CYS A 203 5.28 -0.46 -27.26
CA CYS A 203 4.89 -1.58 -26.41
C CYS A 203 3.49 -2.07 -26.79
N PRO A 204 3.38 -3.08 -27.68
CA PRO A 204 2.12 -3.72 -27.99
C PRO A 204 1.46 -4.31 -26.74
N ILE A 205 0.15 -4.10 -26.64
CA ILE A 205 -0.69 -4.61 -25.55
C ILE A 205 -1.51 -5.76 -26.11
N LEU A 206 -1.37 -6.93 -25.50
CA LEU A 206 -2.17 -8.11 -25.78
C LEU A 206 -3.16 -8.33 -24.64
N THR A 207 -4.43 -8.46 -24.99
CA THR A 207 -5.48 -8.81 -24.03
C THR A 207 -5.96 -10.22 -24.35
N ALA A 208 -5.78 -11.14 -23.41
CA ALA A 208 -6.35 -12.47 -23.50
C ALA A 208 -7.87 -12.42 -23.29
N ASP A 209 -8.56 -13.49 -23.68
CA ASP A 209 -9.95 -13.69 -23.32
C ASP A 209 -10.10 -13.69 -21.79
N PRO A 210 -10.95 -12.80 -21.23
CA PRO A 210 -11.11 -12.63 -19.79
C PRO A 210 -11.76 -13.84 -19.10
N GLY A 211 -12.38 -14.75 -19.87
CA GLY A 211 -13.17 -15.86 -19.34
C GLY A 211 -14.56 -15.40 -18.88
N PRO A 212 -15.28 -16.23 -18.11
CA PRO A 212 -16.60 -15.89 -17.60
C PRO A 212 -16.54 -14.76 -16.56
N ASP A 213 -17.57 -13.92 -16.53
CA ASP A 213 -17.70 -12.87 -15.51
C ASP A 213 -17.73 -13.47 -14.10
N PRO A 214 -17.10 -12.79 -13.12
CA PRO A 214 -17.10 -13.24 -11.75
C PRO A 214 -18.51 -13.18 -11.15
N ASP A 215 -18.83 -14.19 -10.35
CA ASP A 215 -20.08 -14.28 -9.59
C ASP A 215 -19.86 -13.61 -8.23
N ILE A 216 -20.24 -12.33 -8.14
CA ILE A 216 -20.01 -11.47 -6.98
C ILE A 216 -21.34 -11.01 -6.39
N GLU A 217 -21.58 -11.33 -5.12
CA GLU A 217 -22.80 -10.96 -4.42
C GLU A 217 -22.50 -10.39 -3.03
N MET A 218 -23.48 -9.74 -2.42
CA MET A 218 -23.43 -9.39 -1.00
C MET A 218 -23.94 -10.58 -0.18
N LEU A 219 -23.22 -10.94 0.89
CA LEU A 219 -23.67 -12.01 1.78
C LEU A 219 -25.00 -11.62 2.44
N VAL A 220 -26.00 -12.47 2.26
CA VAL A 220 -27.29 -12.34 2.95
C VAL A 220 -27.10 -12.72 4.42
N THR A 221 -27.49 -11.82 5.32
CA THR A 221 -27.41 -12.00 6.78
C THR A 221 -28.75 -11.71 7.42
N ASP A 222 -29.09 -12.44 8.49
CA ASP A 222 -30.34 -12.20 9.23
C ASP A 222 -30.23 -10.92 10.09
N SER A 223 -29.02 -10.63 10.56
CA SER A 223 -28.72 -9.45 11.38
C SER A 223 -28.42 -8.22 10.52
N ARG A 224 -28.86 -7.05 10.99
CA ARG A 224 -28.53 -5.76 10.36
C ARG A 224 -27.08 -5.37 10.68
N PRO A 225 -26.33 -4.79 9.74
CA PRO A 225 -25.03 -4.19 10.02
C PRO A 225 -25.15 -3.10 11.12
N PRO A 226 -24.15 -2.99 12.02
CA PRO A 226 -24.12 -1.96 13.05
C PRO A 226 -23.93 -0.56 12.44
N TRP A 227 -24.20 0.49 13.22
CA TRP A 227 -24.03 1.89 12.77
C TRP A 227 -22.57 2.23 12.53
N SER A 228 -21.69 1.86 13.46
CA SER A 228 -20.25 2.05 13.38
C SER A 228 -19.53 0.81 13.90
N GLY A 229 -18.24 0.69 13.52
CA GLY A 229 -17.36 -0.36 14.03
C GLY A 229 -17.86 -1.78 13.76
N GLY A 230 -17.30 -2.75 14.49
CA GLY A 230 -17.83 -4.13 14.54
C GLY A 230 -17.15 -5.16 13.64
N GLY A 231 -16.36 -4.75 12.64
CA GLY A 231 -15.52 -5.67 11.85
C GLY A 231 -16.28 -6.87 11.26
N ALA A 232 -17.57 -6.69 10.94
CA ALA A 232 -18.50 -7.73 10.50
C ALA A 232 -18.70 -8.92 11.47
N LYS A 233 -18.48 -8.74 12.78
CA LYS A 233 -18.72 -9.79 13.79
C LYS A 233 -20.15 -10.36 13.72
N TYR A 234 -21.12 -9.52 13.36
CA TYR A 234 -22.54 -9.91 13.25
C TYR A 234 -22.80 -10.98 12.18
N ALA A 235 -21.91 -11.15 11.21
CA ALA A 235 -22.06 -12.06 10.06
C ALA A 235 -21.27 -13.37 10.21
N ILE A 236 -20.62 -13.59 11.35
CA ILE A 236 -19.80 -14.79 11.60
C ILE A 236 -20.57 -16.10 11.37
N PRO A 237 -21.82 -16.26 11.85
CA PRO A 237 -22.59 -17.48 11.60
C PRO A 237 -22.76 -17.78 10.11
N GLU A 238 -23.12 -16.78 9.31
CA GLU A 238 -23.31 -16.92 7.87
C GLU A 238 -21.98 -17.14 7.14
N VAL A 239 -20.89 -16.51 7.59
CA VAL A 239 -19.54 -16.77 7.06
C VAL A 239 -19.13 -18.22 7.31
N LEU A 240 -19.32 -18.76 8.53
CA LEU A 240 -19.04 -20.18 8.82
C LEU A 240 -19.91 -21.10 7.98
N ALA A 241 -21.19 -20.76 7.76
CA ALA A 241 -22.07 -21.53 6.89
C ALA A 241 -21.55 -21.57 5.44
N GLN A 242 -20.95 -20.49 4.94
CA GLN A 242 -20.31 -20.48 3.62
C GLN A 242 -19.03 -21.34 3.59
N VAL A 243 -18.20 -21.28 4.63
CA VAL A 243 -17.00 -22.13 4.76
C VAL A 243 -17.35 -23.63 4.78
N LYS A 244 -18.49 -24.01 5.36
CA LYS A 244 -18.99 -25.40 5.33
C LYS A 244 -19.39 -25.85 3.92
N LYS A 245 -19.90 -24.94 3.09
CA LYS A 245 -20.37 -25.23 1.72
C LYS A 245 -19.23 -25.31 0.68
N HIS A 246 -18.06 -24.78 1.00
CA HIS A 246 -16.95 -24.58 0.04
C HIS A 246 -15.68 -25.28 0.51
N ASN A 247 -14.88 -25.83 -0.40
CA ASN A 247 -13.67 -26.58 -0.09
C ASN A 247 -12.61 -25.74 0.62
N THR A 248 -12.28 -24.57 0.06
CA THR A 248 -11.29 -23.67 0.61
C THR A 248 -11.71 -22.23 0.38
N THR A 249 -11.95 -21.51 1.48
CA THR A 249 -12.40 -20.11 1.46
C THR A 249 -11.29 -19.15 1.87
N LEU A 250 -11.06 -18.10 1.08
CA LEU A 250 -10.21 -16.97 1.49
C LEU A 250 -11.07 -15.86 2.09
N ILE A 251 -10.79 -15.45 3.34
CA ILE A 251 -11.53 -14.39 4.04
C ILE A 251 -10.61 -13.16 4.17
N PHE A 252 -10.77 -12.19 3.27
CA PHE A 252 -9.93 -11.00 3.22
C PHE A 252 -10.39 -9.91 4.17
N HIS A 253 -9.43 -9.27 4.83
CA HIS A 253 -9.57 -8.05 5.59
C HIS A 253 -8.62 -6.96 5.07
N ASN A 254 -9.00 -5.70 5.28
CA ASN A 254 -8.19 -4.56 4.86
C ASN A 254 -7.01 -4.28 5.80
N THR A 255 -7.12 -4.66 7.09
CA THR A 255 -6.07 -4.44 8.09
C THR A 255 -5.74 -5.71 8.86
N ARG A 256 -4.49 -5.80 9.35
CA ARG A 256 -3.99 -6.93 10.16
C ARG A 256 -4.77 -7.06 11.47
N ALA A 257 -5.06 -5.93 12.11
CA ALA A 257 -5.84 -5.87 13.35
C ALA A 257 -7.24 -6.48 13.19
N GLN A 258 -7.93 -6.11 12.12
CA GLN A 258 -9.27 -6.64 11.84
C GLN A 258 -9.20 -8.14 11.50
N ALA A 259 -8.17 -8.60 10.77
CA ALA A 259 -7.97 -10.02 10.50
C ALA A 259 -7.79 -10.82 11.79
N GLU A 260 -6.97 -10.37 12.73
CA GLU A 260 -6.76 -11.06 14.01
C GLU A 260 -8.03 -11.07 14.89
N ILE A 261 -8.73 -9.93 15.00
CA ILE A 261 -9.96 -9.82 15.79
C ILE A 261 -11.06 -10.72 15.19
N PHE A 262 -11.22 -10.68 13.87
CA PHE A 262 -12.21 -11.52 13.18
C PHE A 262 -11.87 -12.99 13.29
N PHE A 263 -10.60 -13.38 13.07
CA PHE A 263 -10.14 -14.76 13.25
C PHE A 263 -10.43 -15.27 14.66
N HIS A 264 -10.17 -14.45 15.70
CA HIS A 264 -10.48 -14.82 17.08
C HIS A 264 -11.98 -15.08 17.29
N HIS A 265 -12.86 -14.22 16.78
CA HIS A 265 -14.30 -14.43 16.91
C HIS A 265 -14.81 -15.59 16.06
N LEU A 266 -14.26 -15.77 14.85
CA LEU A 266 -14.55 -16.90 13.98
C LEU A 266 -14.16 -18.21 14.65
N TRP A 267 -12.98 -18.26 15.28
CA TRP A 267 -12.49 -19.40 16.05
C TRP A 267 -13.40 -19.74 17.22
N LEU A 268 -13.83 -18.75 18.00
CA LEU A 268 -14.73 -18.98 19.14
C LEU A 268 -16.12 -19.49 18.73
N ALA A 269 -16.59 -19.14 17.54
CA ALA A 269 -17.87 -19.58 16.99
C ALA A 269 -17.78 -20.88 16.18
N ASN A 270 -16.58 -21.42 15.98
CA ASN A 270 -16.33 -22.61 15.16
C ASN A 270 -16.62 -23.91 15.94
N GLU A 271 -17.89 -24.22 16.13
CA GLU A 271 -18.34 -25.41 16.88
C GLU A 271 -18.02 -26.75 16.18
N ASP A 272 -17.77 -26.72 14.86
CA ASP A 272 -17.48 -27.92 14.05
C ASP A 272 -15.98 -28.22 13.92
N ASP A 273 -15.12 -27.51 14.64
CA ASP A 273 -13.66 -27.65 14.59
C ASP A 273 -13.08 -27.59 13.15
N LEU A 274 -13.70 -26.77 12.27
CA LEU A 274 -13.23 -26.60 10.90
C LEU A 274 -11.76 -26.13 10.91
N PRO A 275 -10.87 -26.72 10.08
CA PRO A 275 -9.48 -26.32 10.06
C PRO A 275 -9.35 -24.94 9.40
N ILE A 276 -9.16 -23.91 10.24
CA ILE A 276 -9.02 -22.52 9.82
C ILE A 276 -7.63 -21.97 10.18
N GLY A 277 -7.11 -21.10 9.32
CA GLY A 277 -5.82 -20.44 9.50
C GLY A 277 -5.89 -18.92 9.39
N ILE A 278 -4.80 -18.25 9.77
CA ILE A 278 -4.62 -16.80 9.59
C ILE A 278 -3.31 -16.52 8.84
N HIS A 279 -3.34 -15.55 7.92
CA HIS A 279 -2.16 -15.17 7.14
C HIS A 279 -2.02 -13.64 6.95
N HIS A 280 -0.94 -13.06 7.50
CA HIS A 280 -0.56 -11.67 7.25
C HIS A 280 0.94 -11.43 7.48
N GLY A 281 1.45 -10.30 6.98
CA GLY A 281 2.89 -9.99 6.99
C GLY A 281 3.56 -9.88 8.37
N SER A 282 2.80 -9.61 9.43
CA SER A 282 3.32 -9.57 10.82
C SER A 282 3.54 -10.95 11.45
N LEU A 283 3.08 -12.04 10.83
CA LEU A 283 3.32 -13.39 11.35
C LEU A 283 4.78 -13.80 11.16
N SER A 284 5.29 -14.63 12.09
CA SER A 284 6.63 -15.20 11.97
C SER A 284 6.76 -16.00 10.68
N ARG A 285 7.99 -16.08 10.16
CA ARG A 285 8.28 -16.81 8.93
C ARG A 285 7.80 -18.27 9.03
N ASP A 286 8.16 -18.96 10.10
CA ASP A 286 7.79 -20.35 10.32
C ASP A 286 6.27 -20.55 10.36
N GLN A 287 5.53 -19.59 10.92
CA GLN A 287 4.06 -19.66 10.96
C GLN A 287 3.46 -19.46 9.57
N ARG A 288 3.99 -18.51 8.77
CA ARG A 288 3.55 -18.32 7.38
C ARG A 288 3.83 -19.56 6.53
N GLU A 289 5.05 -20.09 6.56
CA GLU A 289 5.43 -21.30 5.81
C GLU A 289 4.55 -22.51 6.17
N ARG A 290 4.14 -22.66 7.43
CA ARG A 290 3.20 -23.72 7.85
C ARG A 290 1.81 -23.54 7.27
N VAL A 291 1.25 -22.32 7.32
CA VAL A 291 -0.08 -22.03 6.77
C VAL A 291 -0.07 -22.19 5.25
N GLU A 292 0.97 -21.68 4.57
CA GLU A 292 1.17 -21.82 3.13
C GLU A 292 1.27 -23.30 2.71
N ALA A 293 2.04 -24.11 3.44
CA ALA A 293 2.16 -25.55 3.18
C ALA A 293 0.84 -26.31 3.39
N ALA A 294 0.10 -26.01 4.47
CA ALA A 294 -1.21 -26.60 4.74
C ALA A 294 -2.24 -26.20 3.69
N MET A 295 -2.17 -24.97 3.18
CA MET A 295 -3.03 -24.47 2.12
C MET A 295 -2.77 -25.21 0.80
N VAL A 296 -1.50 -25.32 0.37
CA VAL A 296 -1.11 -26.06 -0.85
C VAL A 296 -1.51 -27.55 -0.75
N ALA A 297 -1.51 -28.12 0.46
CA ALA A 297 -1.92 -29.50 0.70
C ALA A 297 -3.46 -29.68 0.80
N GLY A 298 -4.26 -28.62 0.66
CA GLY A 298 -5.72 -28.68 0.77
C GLY A 298 -6.23 -29.02 2.17
N GLN A 299 -5.45 -28.73 3.22
CA GLN A 299 -5.77 -29.10 4.61
C GLN A 299 -6.59 -28.05 5.35
N LEU A 300 -6.79 -26.86 4.77
CA LEU A 300 -7.50 -25.75 5.39
C LEU A 300 -8.84 -25.49 4.68
N ARG A 301 -9.90 -25.33 5.48
CA ARG A 301 -11.23 -24.94 5.02
C ARG A 301 -11.37 -23.43 4.84
N ALA A 302 -10.71 -22.65 5.68
CA ALA A 302 -10.69 -21.20 5.53
C ALA A 302 -9.38 -20.56 5.98
N ILE A 303 -9.02 -19.45 5.34
CA ILE A 303 -7.86 -18.66 5.70
C ILE A 303 -8.29 -17.20 5.85
N VAL A 304 -8.20 -16.66 7.06
CA VAL A 304 -8.38 -15.23 7.32
C VAL A 304 -7.09 -14.50 6.95
N CYS A 305 -7.16 -13.58 6.01
CA CYS A 305 -5.96 -12.98 5.42
C CYS A 305 -6.08 -11.49 5.15
N THR A 306 -4.92 -10.87 4.90
CA THR A 306 -4.83 -9.49 4.42
C THR A 306 -4.27 -9.48 3.00
N GLY A 307 -3.84 -8.31 2.51
CA GLY A 307 -3.24 -8.21 1.19
C GLY A 307 -1.96 -9.02 0.94
N SER A 308 -1.46 -9.74 1.94
CA SER A 308 -0.42 -10.75 1.77
C SER A 308 -0.78 -11.85 0.77
N LEU A 309 -2.07 -12.12 0.55
CA LEU A 309 -2.56 -13.12 -0.40
C LEU A 309 -3.24 -12.50 -1.64
N ASP A 310 -3.18 -11.18 -1.82
CA ASP A 310 -3.81 -10.49 -2.97
C ASP A 310 -3.15 -10.87 -4.32
N LEU A 311 -1.86 -11.27 -4.31
CA LEU A 311 -1.02 -11.34 -5.51
C LEU A 311 -0.40 -12.73 -5.82
N GLY A 312 -0.47 -13.07 -7.10
CA GLY A 312 0.38 -13.97 -7.90
C GLY A 312 0.44 -15.46 -7.56
N ILE A 313 0.29 -15.89 -6.32
CA ILE A 313 0.59 -17.27 -5.94
C ILE A 313 -0.61 -18.17 -6.26
N ASP A 314 -0.35 -19.31 -6.91
CA ASP A 314 -1.34 -20.37 -7.06
C ASP A 314 -1.47 -21.12 -5.74
N TRP A 315 -2.59 -20.89 -5.05
CA TRP A 315 -2.85 -21.43 -3.72
C TRP A 315 -3.68 -22.73 -3.72
N GLY A 316 -3.93 -23.32 -4.89
CA GLY A 316 -4.76 -24.52 -5.05
C GLY A 316 -6.23 -24.22 -5.37
N ASP A 317 -7.11 -25.21 -5.19
CA ASP A 317 -8.55 -25.14 -5.50
C ASP A 317 -9.34 -24.26 -4.49
N VAL A 318 -8.98 -22.98 -4.37
CA VAL A 318 -9.82 -21.98 -3.68
C VAL A 318 -11.10 -21.82 -4.48
N ASP A 319 -12.26 -22.03 -3.88
CA ASP A 319 -13.56 -21.99 -4.56
C ASP A 319 -14.44 -20.82 -4.12
N LEU A 320 -14.06 -20.11 -3.05
CA LEU A 320 -14.76 -18.91 -2.58
C LEU A 320 -13.80 -17.86 -2.00
N VAL A 321 -14.06 -16.60 -2.33
CA VAL A 321 -13.47 -15.43 -1.68
C VAL A 321 -14.54 -14.66 -0.90
N ILE A 322 -14.29 -14.35 0.37
CA ILE A 322 -15.12 -13.49 1.20
C ILE A 322 -14.34 -12.22 1.51
N GLN A 323 -14.89 -11.06 1.16
CA GLN A 323 -14.32 -9.76 1.45
C GLN A 323 -15.04 -9.15 2.66
N ILE A 324 -14.34 -9.06 3.79
CA ILE A 324 -14.86 -8.42 5.01
C ILE A 324 -14.57 -6.93 5.00
N GLY A 325 -15.64 -6.16 5.19
CA GLY A 325 -15.69 -4.73 5.01
C GLY A 325 -15.60 -4.33 3.54
N ALA A 326 -15.99 -3.10 3.25
CA ALA A 326 -15.91 -2.57 1.89
C ALA A 326 -14.46 -2.61 1.34
N PRO A 327 -14.26 -2.91 0.05
CA PRO A 327 -12.93 -3.15 -0.52
C PRO A 327 -12.05 -1.91 -0.62
N LYS A 328 -12.62 -0.70 -0.49
CA LYS A 328 -12.01 0.64 -0.65
C LYS A 328 -11.48 0.95 -2.06
N ASN A 329 -11.15 -0.09 -2.84
CA ASN A 329 -10.70 -0.01 -4.21
C ASN A 329 -11.20 -1.24 -5.00
N VAL A 330 -11.81 -0.99 -6.16
CA VAL A 330 -12.40 -1.96 -7.09
C VAL A 330 -11.33 -2.81 -7.77
N LYS A 331 -10.20 -2.22 -8.19
CA LYS A 331 -9.05 -2.96 -8.77
C LYS A 331 -8.58 -4.04 -7.80
N ARG A 332 -8.48 -3.71 -6.52
CA ARG A 332 -8.10 -4.67 -5.48
C ARG A 332 -9.18 -5.74 -5.25
N LEU A 333 -10.45 -5.36 -5.28
CA LEU A 333 -11.55 -6.33 -5.19
C LEU A 333 -11.44 -7.37 -6.31
N VAL A 334 -11.33 -6.95 -7.57
CA VAL A 334 -11.23 -7.86 -8.72
C VAL A 334 -10.00 -8.77 -8.61
N GLN A 335 -8.86 -8.25 -8.13
CA GLN A 335 -7.66 -9.06 -7.89
C GLN A 335 -7.85 -10.14 -6.83
N ARG A 336 -8.54 -9.82 -5.73
CA ARG A 336 -8.89 -10.78 -4.68
C ARG A 336 -9.83 -11.85 -5.20
N ILE A 337 -10.85 -11.45 -5.98
CA ILE A 337 -11.84 -12.35 -6.55
C ILE A 337 -11.19 -13.34 -7.51
N GLY A 338 -10.24 -12.88 -8.34
CA GLY A 338 -9.47 -13.74 -9.24
C GLY A 338 -8.61 -14.82 -8.54
N ARG A 339 -8.64 -14.89 -7.20
CA ARG A 339 -8.07 -16.01 -6.42
C ARG A 339 -9.05 -17.18 -6.26
N ALA A 340 -10.35 -16.97 -6.44
CA ALA A 340 -11.33 -18.05 -6.46
C ALA A 340 -11.41 -18.67 -7.87
N ASN A 341 -11.50 -19.99 -7.93
CA ASN A 341 -11.59 -20.82 -9.13
C ASN A 341 -10.54 -20.46 -10.18
N HIS A 342 -9.30 -20.89 -9.96
CA HIS A 342 -8.15 -20.75 -10.88
C HIS A 342 -8.28 -21.51 -12.22
N ARG A 343 -9.49 -21.89 -12.64
CA ARG A 343 -9.78 -22.62 -13.88
C ARG A 343 -10.33 -21.65 -14.92
N TYR A 344 -9.73 -21.63 -16.11
CA TYR A 344 -10.10 -20.76 -17.22
C TYR A 344 -11.61 -20.76 -17.59
N ASN A 345 -12.32 -21.87 -17.34
CA ASN A 345 -13.72 -22.06 -17.75
C ASN A 345 -14.75 -21.98 -16.59
N ALA A 346 -14.37 -21.52 -15.40
CA ALA A 346 -15.29 -21.42 -14.26
C ALA A 346 -15.29 -20.01 -13.68
N PRO A 347 -16.45 -19.43 -13.33
CA PRO A 347 -16.50 -18.11 -12.73
C PRO A 347 -15.89 -18.13 -11.32
N SER A 348 -15.07 -17.12 -11.03
CA SER A 348 -14.63 -16.82 -9.67
C SER A 348 -15.82 -16.41 -8.82
N ARG A 349 -15.99 -17.03 -7.64
CA ARG A 349 -17.07 -16.70 -6.70
C ARG A 349 -16.59 -15.83 -5.57
N ALA A 350 -17.35 -14.78 -5.26
CA ALA A 350 -17.05 -13.94 -4.14
C ALA A 350 -18.27 -13.35 -3.42
N LEU A 351 -18.11 -13.16 -2.11
CA LEU A 351 -19.12 -12.58 -1.23
C LEU A 351 -18.57 -11.34 -0.52
N LEU A 352 -19.29 -10.23 -0.59
CA LEU A 352 -18.99 -9.03 0.19
C LEU A 352 -19.75 -9.02 1.51
N VAL A 353 -19.08 -8.69 2.61
CA VAL A 353 -19.69 -8.56 3.93
C VAL A 353 -19.40 -7.16 4.48
N PRO A 354 -20.36 -6.22 4.45
CA PRO A 354 -20.12 -4.86 4.94
C PRO A 354 -19.87 -4.86 6.46
N ALA A 355 -18.94 -4.05 6.96
CA ALA A 355 -18.67 -4.01 8.40
C ALA A 355 -19.70 -3.14 9.16
N ASN A 356 -20.31 -2.18 8.48
CA ASN A 356 -21.29 -1.22 9.01
C ASN A 356 -22.28 -0.79 7.92
N ARG A 357 -23.29 0.01 8.31
CA ARG A 357 -24.36 0.47 7.39
C ARG A 357 -23.87 1.29 6.20
N PHE A 358 -22.90 2.19 6.39
CA PHE A 358 -22.34 2.97 5.28
C PHE A 358 -21.62 2.08 4.28
N GLU A 359 -20.91 1.06 4.76
CA GLU A 359 -20.22 0.10 3.90
C GLU A 359 -21.17 -0.74 3.06
N VAL A 360 -22.46 -0.86 3.40
CA VAL A 360 -23.44 -1.49 2.50
C VAL A 360 -23.52 -0.71 1.18
N VAL A 361 -23.60 0.62 1.26
CA VAL A 361 -23.64 1.49 0.09
C VAL A 361 -22.34 1.40 -0.70
N GLU A 362 -21.20 1.40 0.00
CA GLU A 362 -19.88 1.25 -0.64
C GLU A 362 -19.72 -0.12 -1.32
N CYS A 363 -20.18 -1.21 -0.70
CA CYS A 363 -20.17 -2.55 -1.29
C CYS A 363 -21.02 -2.61 -2.57
N VAL A 364 -22.24 -2.05 -2.57
CA VAL A 364 -23.07 -2.01 -3.78
C VAL A 364 -22.41 -1.17 -4.88
N ALA A 365 -21.85 0.00 -4.54
CA ALA A 365 -21.12 0.81 -5.49
C ALA A 365 -19.89 0.08 -6.08
N ALA A 366 -19.19 -0.73 -5.27
CA ALA A 366 -18.07 -1.54 -5.72
C ALA A 366 -18.50 -2.72 -6.61
N LEU A 367 -19.64 -3.36 -6.31
CA LEU A 367 -20.24 -4.39 -7.17
C LEU A 367 -20.61 -3.83 -8.54
N GLU A 368 -21.31 -2.69 -8.57
CA GLU A 368 -21.66 -2.00 -9.82
C GLU A 368 -20.42 -1.58 -10.62
N ALA A 369 -19.32 -1.21 -9.95
CA ALA A 369 -18.07 -0.87 -10.60
C ALA A 369 -17.36 -2.09 -11.19
N ALA A 370 -17.31 -3.20 -10.45
CA ALA A 370 -16.72 -4.45 -10.90
C ALA A 370 -17.46 -5.01 -12.12
N GLN A 371 -18.80 -5.00 -12.10
CA GLN A 371 -19.66 -5.42 -13.22
C GLN A 371 -19.51 -4.52 -14.45
N ALA A 372 -19.24 -3.22 -14.25
CA ALA A 372 -19.00 -2.27 -15.34
C ALA A 372 -17.55 -2.27 -15.85
N HIS A 373 -16.66 -3.10 -15.28
CA HIS A 373 -15.21 -3.08 -15.52
C HIS A 373 -14.56 -1.69 -15.33
N ASP A 374 -15.11 -0.88 -14.43
CA ASP A 374 -14.61 0.46 -14.12
C ASP A 374 -13.64 0.36 -12.92
N LEU A 375 -12.35 0.21 -13.24
CA LEU A 375 -11.28 0.02 -12.26
C LEU A 375 -10.69 1.36 -11.78
N ASP A 376 -10.38 1.44 -10.49
CA ASP A 376 -9.75 2.63 -9.93
C ASP A 376 -8.29 2.82 -10.39
N GLY A 377 -7.91 4.06 -10.65
CA GLY A 377 -6.56 4.48 -11.01
C GLY A 377 -6.39 6.00 -10.94
N ALA A 378 -5.21 6.47 -10.56
CA ALA A 378 -4.87 7.89 -10.64
C ALA A 378 -3.64 8.06 -11.56
N PRO A 379 -3.58 9.10 -12.40
CA PRO A 379 -2.41 9.36 -13.22
C PRO A 379 -1.17 9.47 -12.35
N ARG A 380 -0.14 8.69 -12.69
CA ARG A 380 1.12 8.74 -11.94
C ARG A 380 1.86 10.03 -12.27
N GLY A 381 2.31 10.73 -11.22
CA GLY A 381 3.19 11.88 -11.36
C GLY A 381 4.63 11.51 -11.78
N PRO A 382 5.53 12.50 -11.88
CA PRO A 382 6.93 12.27 -12.26
C PRO A 382 7.64 11.35 -11.25
N GLY A 383 8.70 10.70 -11.74
CA GLY A 383 9.54 9.78 -10.98
C GLY A 383 10.17 10.45 -9.75
N PRO A 384 10.25 9.74 -8.61
CA PRO A 384 10.70 10.29 -7.34
C PRO A 384 12.23 10.45 -7.30
N LEU A 385 12.69 11.66 -6.98
CA LEU A 385 14.09 12.05 -7.06
C LEU A 385 14.99 11.39 -5.99
N ASP A 386 14.44 10.97 -4.85
CA ASP A 386 15.19 10.20 -3.85
C ASP A 386 15.56 8.80 -4.36
N VAL A 387 14.69 8.17 -5.14
CA VAL A 387 14.98 6.89 -5.82
C VAL A 387 16.05 7.10 -6.90
N LEU A 388 16.00 8.21 -7.64
CA LEU A 388 17.07 8.56 -8.58
C LEU A 388 18.42 8.71 -7.86
N CYS A 389 18.47 9.41 -6.72
CA CYS A 389 19.69 9.52 -5.90
C CYS A 389 20.23 8.13 -5.49
N GLN A 390 19.34 7.23 -5.06
CA GLN A 390 19.72 5.86 -4.77
C GLN A 390 20.32 5.15 -5.99
N HIS A 391 19.70 5.29 -7.16
CA HIS A 391 20.19 4.68 -8.38
C HIS A 391 21.57 5.22 -8.79
N ILE A 392 21.83 6.52 -8.66
CA ILE A 392 23.15 7.12 -8.92
C ILE A 392 24.23 6.47 -8.02
N LEU A 393 23.94 6.26 -6.73
CA LEU A 393 24.86 5.59 -5.81
C LEU A 393 25.06 4.11 -6.16
N ILE A 394 24.01 3.41 -6.59
CA ILE A 394 24.08 2.03 -7.11
C ILE A 394 25.01 1.96 -8.32
N ARG A 395 24.91 2.93 -9.23
CA ARG A 395 25.76 3.01 -10.42
C ARG A 395 27.21 3.28 -10.06
N ALA A 396 27.47 4.17 -9.10
CA ALA A 396 28.83 4.42 -8.59
C ALA A 396 29.46 3.17 -7.95
N CYS A 397 28.66 2.29 -7.34
CA CYS A 397 29.13 1.03 -6.74
C CYS A 397 29.57 -0.02 -7.78
N ALA A 398 29.03 0.05 -8.99
CA ALA A 398 29.37 -0.86 -10.08
C ALA A 398 30.64 -0.42 -10.84
N GLY A 399 31.00 0.86 -10.75
CA GLY A 399 32.22 1.41 -11.34
C GLY A 399 32.08 2.89 -11.71
N PRO A 400 33.16 3.51 -12.25
CA PRO A 400 33.11 4.88 -12.74
C PRO A 400 32.12 5.07 -13.88
N PHE A 401 31.47 6.23 -13.96
CA PHE A 401 30.50 6.57 -15.01
C PHE A 401 30.59 8.03 -15.46
N GLU A 402 30.12 8.32 -16.66
CA GLU A 402 29.97 9.68 -17.19
C GLU A 402 28.55 10.19 -16.89
N ALA A 403 28.44 11.47 -16.51
CA ALA A 403 27.17 12.05 -16.09
C ALA A 403 26.14 12.09 -17.24
N ASP A 404 26.61 12.43 -18.44
CA ASP A 404 25.76 12.54 -19.63
C ASP A 404 25.23 11.17 -20.07
N ASP A 405 26.07 10.14 -20.04
CA ASP A 405 25.65 8.75 -20.30
C ASP A 405 24.57 8.31 -19.31
N LEU A 406 24.81 8.50 -18.01
CA LEU A 406 23.85 8.11 -16.98
C LEU A 406 22.53 8.88 -17.11
N PHE A 407 22.58 10.17 -17.46
CA PHE A 407 21.38 10.96 -17.73
C PHE A 407 20.59 10.41 -18.92
N GLY A 408 21.28 10.06 -20.02
CA GLY A 408 20.69 9.41 -21.18
C GLY A 408 20.01 8.08 -20.82
N GLU A 409 20.67 7.25 -20.01
CA GLU A 409 20.12 5.99 -19.51
C GLU A 409 18.85 6.22 -18.67
N VAL A 410 18.88 7.17 -17.72
CA VAL A 410 17.75 7.47 -16.81
C VAL A 410 16.51 7.93 -17.59
N ARG A 411 16.66 8.75 -18.64
CA ARG A 411 15.54 9.22 -19.46
C ARG A 411 14.87 8.13 -20.30
N THR A 412 15.42 6.92 -20.34
CA THR A 412 14.74 5.78 -20.97
C THR A 412 13.78 5.06 -20.02
N ALA A 413 13.80 5.37 -18.72
CA ALA A 413 12.92 4.76 -17.71
C ALA A 413 11.63 5.56 -17.58
N GLY A 414 10.48 4.92 -17.76
CA GLY A 414 9.14 5.53 -17.89
C GLY A 414 8.91 6.83 -17.11
N ALA A 415 8.82 6.77 -15.78
CA ALA A 415 8.54 7.95 -14.94
C ALA A 415 9.61 9.05 -14.95
N PHE A 416 10.79 8.79 -15.52
CA PHE A 416 11.92 9.71 -15.63
C PHE A 416 12.18 10.19 -17.07
N ALA A 417 11.31 9.85 -18.03
CA ALA A 417 11.48 10.24 -19.43
C ALA A 417 11.57 11.77 -19.63
N ASP A 418 10.77 12.50 -18.86
CA ASP A 418 10.71 13.97 -18.85
C ASP A 418 11.63 14.61 -17.80
N LEU A 419 12.53 13.85 -17.19
CA LEU A 419 13.48 14.39 -16.20
C LEU A 419 14.36 15.47 -16.84
N SER A 420 14.32 16.67 -16.25
CA SER A 420 15.16 17.78 -16.70
C SER A 420 16.63 17.55 -16.32
N ARG A 421 17.55 18.10 -17.13
CA ARG A 421 18.98 18.04 -16.84
C ARG A 421 19.30 18.67 -15.48
N ALA A 422 18.69 19.81 -15.15
CA ALA A 422 18.88 20.48 -13.88
C ALA A 422 18.48 19.60 -12.68
N ALA A 423 17.34 18.90 -12.76
CA ALA A 423 16.92 17.99 -11.69
C ALA A 423 17.87 16.80 -11.52
N PHE A 424 18.39 16.26 -12.63
CA PHE A 424 19.43 15.22 -12.58
C PHE A 424 20.73 15.73 -11.93
N ASP A 425 21.20 16.91 -12.32
CA ASP A 425 22.42 17.51 -11.78
C ASP A 425 22.27 17.83 -10.28
N ASP A 426 21.09 18.27 -9.84
CA ASP A 426 20.77 18.44 -8.41
C ASP A 426 20.90 17.12 -7.65
N CYS A 427 20.34 16.03 -8.19
CA CYS A 427 20.46 14.69 -7.62
C CYS A 427 21.92 14.20 -7.58
N LEU A 428 22.69 14.42 -8.65
CA LEU A 428 24.10 14.04 -8.73
C LEU A 428 24.96 14.85 -7.75
N SER A 429 24.74 16.16 -7.65
CA SER A 429 25.41 17.06 -6.71
C SER A 429 25.13 16.67 -5.26
N PHE A 430 23.88 16.35 -4.95
CA PHE A 430 23.49 15.78 -3.66
C PHE A 430 24.18 14.44 -3.41
N CYS A 431 24.22 13.54 -4.39
CA CYS A 431 24.93 12.26 -4.25
C CYS A 431 26.42 12.49 -3.97
N ALA A 432 27.04 13.46 -4.64
CA ALA A 432 28.44 13.77 -4.49
C ALA A 432 28.79 14.35 -3.10
N THR A 433 28.01 15.30 -2.59
CA THR A 433 28.41 16.13 -1.43
C THR A 433 27.41 16.20 -0.29
N GLY A 434 26.22 15.63 -0.47
CA GLY A 434 25.09 15.78 0.43
C GLY A 434 24.32 17.08 0.24
N GLY A 435 24.74 18.00 -0.64
CA GLY A 435 24.12 19.32 -0.82
C GLY A 435 24.94 20.46 -0.19
N TYR A 436 24.50 21.70 -0.39
CA TYR A 436 25.24 22.90 0.04
C TYR A 436 25.54 22.90 1.54
N ALA A 437 24.53 22.60 2.37
CA ALA A 437 24.67 22.52 3.82
C ALA A 437 25.69 21.46 4.30
N PHE A 438 25.94 20.43 3.50
CA PHE A 438 26.71 19.26 3.91
C PHE A 438 28.08 19.10 3.23
N ARG A 439 28.36 19.88 2.18
CA ARG A 439 29.60 19.79 1.37
C ARG A 439 30.91 19.92 2.17
N ALA A 440 30.87 20.65 3.28
CA ALA A 440 32.03 20.88 4.14
C ALA A 440 32.39 19.67 5.03
N TYR A 441 31.49 18.68 5.15
CA TYR A 441 31.70 17.52 6.01
C TYR A 441 32.15 16.31 5.20
N ASP A 442 33.31 15.76 5.53
CA ASP A 442 33.87 14.60 4.84
C ASP A 442 32.91 13.41 4.76
N LYS A 443 32.12 13.14 5.80
CA LYS A 443 31.19 12.01 5.80
C LYS A 443 30.15 12.04 4.66
N TRP A 444 29.84 13.22 4.12
CA TRP A 444 28.81 13.41 3.10
C TRP A 444 29.36 13.56 1.68
N GLN A 445 30.68 13.63 1.55
CA GLN A 445 31.36 13.55 0.27
C GLN A 445 31.47 12.08 -0.18
N ARG A 446 30.51 11.61 -0.98
CA ARG A 446 30.39 10.20 -1.39
C ARG A 446 30.96 9.95 -2.78
N LEU A 447 30.85 10.92 -3.69
CA LEU A 447 31.37 10.82 -5.06
C LEU A 447 32.44 11.87 -5.31
N LYS A 448 33.38 11.56 -6.21
CA LYS A 448 34.32 12.52 -6.78
C LYS A 448 34.41 12.31 -8.29
N GLN A 449 34.77 13.36 -9.01
CA GLN A 449 35.02 13.30 -10.44
C GLN A 449 36.52 13.26 -10.70
N THR A 450 36.97 12.38 -11.59
CA THR A 450 38.36 12.30 -12.06
C THR A 450 38.33 12.03 -13.56
N GLN A 451 39.02 12.84 -14.35
CA GLN A 451 39.05 12.73 -15.82
C GLN A 451 37.65 12.66 -16.44
N GLY A 452 36.72 13.51 -15.99
CA GLY A 452 35.34 13.56 -16.49
C GLY A 452 34.40 12.48 -15.93
N ARG A 453 34.92 11.45 -15.25
CA ARG A 453 34.12 10.33 -14.72
C ARG A 453 33.87 10.43 -13.22
N TRP A 454 32.63 10.19 -12.81
CA TRP A 454 32.21 10.10 -11.42
C TRP A 454 32.45 8.71 -10.86
N HIS A 455 32.94 8.63 -9.63
CA HIS A 455 33.11 7.37 -8.93
C HIS A 455 33.05 7.57 -7.41
N LEU A 456 32.93 6.47 -6.65
CA LEU A 456 32.98 6.52 -5.19
C LEU A 456 34.30 7.16 -4.72
N ARG A 457 34.20 8.13 -3.80
CA ARG A 457 35.36 8.76 -3.17
C ARG A 457 36.18 7.74 -2.37
N ASP A 458 35.48 6.87 -1.64
CA ASP A 458 36.02 5.70 -0.93
C ASP A 458 35.34 4.43 -1.45
N PRO A 459 36.06 3.51 -2.12
CA PRO A 459 35.52 2.24 -2.59
C PRO A 459 34.86 1.38 -1.50
N ARG A 460 35.29 1.51 -0.23
CA ARG A 460 34.69 0.77 0.90
C ARG A 460 33.24 1.17 1.16
N ALA A 461 32.82 2.36 0.71
CA ALA A 461 31.44 2.81 0.81
C ALA A 461 30.47 1.91 0.02
N ALA A 462 30.94 1.16 -0.99
CA ALA A 462 30.09 0.28 -1.78
C ALA A 462 29.37 -0.78 -0.93
N GLN A 463 30.04 -1.35 0.08
CA GLN A 463 29.41 -2.31 0.99
C GLN A 463 28.29 -1.65 1.80
N ARG A 464 28.51 -0.43 2.32
CA ARG A 464 27.52 0.33 3.09
C ARG A 464 26.30 0.69 2.25
N ILE A 465 26.52 1.19 1.03
CA ILE A 465 25.44 1.52 0.09
C ILE A 465 24.61 0.25 -0.19
N ARG A 466 25.26 -0.87 -0.53
CA ARG A 466 24.57 -2.15 -0.81
C ARG A 466 23.71 -2.67 0.34
N MET A 467 24.12 -2.46 1.59
CA MET A 467 23.33 -2.85 2.77
C MET A 467 22.08 -2.00 2.99
N ASN A 468 22.00 -0.83 2.34
CA ASN A 468 20.90 0.12 2.47
C ASN A 468 20.10 0.28 1.18
N ILE A 469 20.34 -0.57 0.15
CA ILE A 469 19.53 -0.58 -1.07
C ILE A 469 18.11 -1.05 -0.73
N GLY A 470 17.12 -0.23 -1.09
CA GLY A 470 15.70 -0.52 -0.97
C GLY A 470 14.86 0.76 -0.95
N THR A 471 13.60 0.64 -1.34
CA THR A 471 12.62 1.74 -1.26
C THR A 471 11.49 1.46 -0.28
N ILE A 472 11.39 0.22 0.24
CA ILE A 472 10.44 -0.15 1.28
C ILE A 472 10.88 0.49 2.60
N GLN A 473 10.07 1.43 3.09
CA GLN A 473 10.21 1.96 4.44
C GLN A 473 9.41 1.07 5.38
N ASP A 474 10.07 0.09 6.02
CA ASP A 474 9.44 -0.66 7.10
C ASP A 474 9.05 0.29 8.24
N ALA A 475 7.92 0.03 8.88
CA ALA A 475 7.57 0.66 10.14
C ALA A 475 8.56 0.18 11.20
N ASP A 476 9.16 1.12 11.94
CA ASP A 476 10.00 0.76 13.08
C ASP A 476 9.16 -0.01 14.09
N LEU A 477 9.61 -1.22 14.45
CA LEU A 477 8.91 -2.11 15.38
C LEU A 477 9.55 -2.02 16.77
N LEU A 478 8.71 -2.00 17.80
CA LEU A 478 9.08 -2.05 19.21
C LEU A 478 8.64 -3.37 19.83
N LYS A 479 9.50 -3.95 20.67
CA LYS A 479 9.17 -5.21 21.35
C LYS A 479 8.15 -4.96 22.44
N VAL A 480 7.14 -5.82 22.57
CA VAL A 480 6.19 -5.78 23.68
C VAL A 480 6.56 -6.84 24.71
N ARG A 481 6.71 -6.43 25.97
CA ARG A 481 7.09 -7.33 27.07
C ARG A 481 6.24 -7.14 28.30
N MET A 482 6.01 -8.25 29.01
CA MET A 482 5.39 -8.24 30.33
C MET A 482 6.31 -7.54 31.34
N ARG A 483 5.79 -6.50 32.01
CA ARG A 483 6.46 -5.76 33.08
C ARG A 483 6.91 -6.68 34.22
N ARG A 484 6.16 -7.75 34.49
CA ARG A 484 6.53 -8.83 35.42
C ARG A 484 6.90 -10.08 34.63
N GLY A 485 8.13 -10.57 34.79
CA GLY A 485 8.60 -11.85 34.24
C GLY A 485 9.32 -11.79 32.89
N ASN A 486 9.54 -10.60 32.31
CA ASN A 486 10.34 -10.37 31.08
C ASN A 486 9.94 -11.21 29.85
N ARG A 487 8.73 -11.78 29.83
CA ARG A 487 8.18 -12.54 28.69
C ARG A 487 7.89 -11.59 27.54
N THR A 488 8.42 -11.89 26.36
CA THR A 488 8.12 -11.17 25.12
C THR A 488 6.82 -11.71 24.52
N LEU A 489 5.90 -10.81 24.17
CA LEU A 489 4.58 -11.15 23.62
C LEU A 489 4.51 -10.97 22.10
N GLY A 490 5.33 -10.08 21.55
CA GLY A 490 5.37 -9.77 20.13
C GLY A 490 6.04 -8.43 19.88
N GLU A 491 5.75 -7.84 18.72
CA GLU A 491 6.24 -6.53 18.31
C GLU A 491 5.08 -5.67 17.82
N VAL A 492 5.13 -4.36 18.09
CA VAL A 492 4.15 -3.37 17.62
C VAL A 492 4.86 -2.24 16.90
N GLU A 493 4.16 -1.56 15.98
CA GLU A 493 4.72 -0.39 15.31
C GLU A 493 5.00 0.74 16.31
N GLU A 494 6.12 1.44 16.14
CA GLU A 494 6.52 2.57 16.97
C GLU A 494 5.49 3.69 16.94
N ALA A 495 4.89 3.98 15.78
CA ALA A 495 3.83 4.98 15.67
C ALA A 495 2.58 4.60 16.49
N PHE A 496 2.27 3.30 16.56
CA PHE A 496 1.20 2.81 17.43
C PHE A 496 1.60 2.98 18.90
N ALA A 497 2.79 2.56 19.30
CA ALA A 497 3.26 2.72 20.68
C ALA A 497 3.34 4.19 21.12
N ALA A 498 3.75 5.10 20.23
CA ALA A 498 3.79 6.53 20.49
C ALA A 498 2.39 7.15 20.66
N SER A 499 1.36 6.52 20.10
CA SER A 499 -0.03 6.92 20.33
C SER A 499 -0.61 6.43 21.67
N LEU A 500 0.07 5.51 22.36
CA LEU A 500 -0.42 4.93 23.61
C LEU A 500 -0.12 5.84 24.81
N THR A 501 -1.14 6.03 25.66
CA THR A 501 -1.01 6.65 26.97
C THR A 501 -1.01 5.56 28.05
N PRO A 502 -0.16 5.63 29.10
CA PRO A 502 -0.17 4.65 30.20
C PRO A 502 -1.60 4.39 30.71
N GLY A 503 -2.02 3.12 30.69
CA GLY A 503 -3.39 2.70 30.97
C GLY A 503 -4.20 2.26 29.76
N ASP A 504 -3.81 2.64 28.54
CA ASP A 504 -4.42 2.15 27.31
C ASP A 504 -4.26 0.63 27.16
N ARG A 505 -5.18 0.00 26.43
CA ARG A 505 -5.25 -1.46 26.28
C ARG A 505 -5.17 -1.83 24.81
N PHE A 506 -4.50 -2.93 24.51
CA PHE A 506 -4.41 -3.45 23.14
C PHE A 506 -4.26 -4.97 23.11
N LEU A 507 -4.53 -5.57 21.95
CA LEU A 507 -4.37 -7.00 21.70
C LEU A 507 -3.00 -7.26 21.07
N ILE A 508 -2.27 -8.24 21.58
CA ILE A 508 -1.06 -8.74 20.94
C ILE A 508 -0.86 -10.23 21.22
N GLY A 509 -0.60 -11.02 20.16
CA GLY A 509 -0.40 -12.46 20.30
C GLY A 509 -1.59 -13.18 20.93
N GLY A 510 -2.81 -12.70 20.68
CA GLY A 510 -4.05 -13.23 21.26
C GLY A 510 -4.30 -12.86 22.74
N GLU A 511 -3.42 -12.10 23.39
CA GLU A 511 -3.59 -11.64 24.77
C GLU A 511 -3.95 -10.13 24.82
N VAL A 512 -4.97 -9.76 25.62
CA VAL A 512 -5.28 -8.34 25.90
C VAL A 512 -4.36 -7.84 27.02
N VAL A 513 -3.63 -6.77 26.74
CA VAL A 513 -2.62 -6.21 27.63
C VAL A 513 -2.86 -4.73 27.89
N ARG A 514 -2.45 -4.26 29.08
CA ARG A 514 -2.48 -2.84 29.46
C ARG A 514 -1.09 -2.24 29.29
N TYR A 515 -0.99 -1.14 28.56
CA TYR A 515 0.23 -0.36 28.39
C TYR A 515 0.63 0.31 29.71
N GLU A 516 1.86 0.07 30.15
CA GLU A 516 2.42 0.65 31.38
C GLU A 516 3.38 1.79 31.05
N GLY A 517 4.15 1.67 29.96
CA GLY A 517 5.10 2.69 29.52
C GLY A 517 6.08 2.14 28.47
N LEU A 518 6.83 3.06 27.87
CA LEU A 518 7.89 2.74 26.93
C LEU A 518 9.25 2.87 27.62
N LYS A 519 10.03 1.79 27.62
CA LYS A 519 11.40 1.76 28.13
C LYS A 519 12.35 1.34 27.02
N GLU A 520 13.20 2.28 26.59
CA GLU A 520 14.09 2.12 25.43
C GLU A 520 13.33 1.75 24.15
N LEU A 521 13.50 0.52 23.64
CA LEU A 521 12.80 -0.04 22.48
C LEU A 521 11.75 -1.10 22.88
N THR A 522 11.32 -1.08 24.15
CA THR A 522 10.40 -2.05 24.72
C THR A 522 9.15 -1.37 25.28
N VAL A 523 7.99 -1.74 24.75
CA VAL A 523 6.68 -1.43 25.28
C VAL A 523 6.42 -2.39 26.45
N GLU A 524 6.40 -1.85 27.67
CA GLU A 524 6.10 -2.62 28.87
C GLU A 524 4.58 -2.69 29.09
N VAL A 525 4.09 -3.91 29.35
CA VAL A 525 2.66 -4.17 29.53
C VAL A 525 2.36 -5.06 30.73
N SER A 526 1.13 -5.00 31.24
CA SER A 526 0.61 -5.88 32.28
C SER A 526 -0.62 -6.66 31.80
N ARG A 527 -0.83 -7.86 32.35
CA ARG A 527 -2.02 -8.68 32.07
C ARG A 527 -3.25 -8.07 32.73
N THR A 528 -4.35 -7.99 32.00
CA THR A 528 -5.65 -7.59 32.54
C THR A 528 -6.73 -8.58 32.09
N PRO A 529 -7.02 -9.64 32.89
CA PRO A 529 -8.10 -10.57 32.58
C PRO A 529 -9.47 -9.88 32.64
N GLY A 530 -10.38 -10.21 31.72
CA GLY A 530 -11.83 -10.04 31.91
C GLY A 530 -12.48 -8.69 31.59
N ARG A 531 -11.88 -7.82 30.76
CA ARG A 531 -12.55 -6.59 30.27
C ARG A 531 -12.26 -6.34 28.79
N GLU A 532 -13.26 -5.85 28.05
CA GLU A 532 -13.15 -5.56 26.62
C GLU A 532 -11.95 -4.66 26.30
N PRO A 533 -11.09 -5.03 25.33
CA PRO A 533 -9.98 -4.19 24.92
C PRO A 533 -10.50 -2.91 24.26
N LYS A 534 -9.86 -1.76 24.53
CA LYS A 534 -9.84 -0.69 23.53
C LYS A 534 -9.20 -1.33 22.29
N VAL A 535 -9.95 -1.39 21.19
CA VAL A 535 -9.43 -1.92 19.94
C VAL A 535 -8.28 -1.01 19.52
N ALA A 536 -7.06 -1.55 19.60
CA ALA A 536 -5.92 -0.93 18.97
C ALA A 536 -6.22 -0.84 17.48
N VAL A 537 -6.55 0.37 17.03
CA VAL A 537 -6.51 0.72 15.63
C VAL A 537 -5.03 0.71 15.28
N PHE A 538 -4.52 -0.44 14.85
CA PHE A 538 -3.21 -0.47 14.23
C PHE A 538 -3.25 0.53 13.08
N SER A 539 -2.35 1.49 13.14
CA SER A 539 -2.07 2.48 12.10
C SER A 539 -1.45 1.86 10.85
N GLY A 540 -1.71 0.57 10.59
CA GLY A 540 -1.47 0.01 9.27
C GLY A 540 -2.21 0.87 8.26
N THR A 541 -1.58 1.16 7.14
CA THR A 541 -2.08 2.05 6.09
C THR A 541 -3.55 1.76 5.82
N LYS A 542 -4.46 2.54 6.43
CA LYS A 542 -5.88 2.42 6.16
C LYS A 542 -6.06 2.96 4.75
N PHE A 543 -6.48 2.08 3.84
CA PHE A 543 -6.77 2.48 2.48
C PHE A 543 -7.98 3.40 2.52
N ALA A 544 -7.79 4.62 2.05
CA ALA A 544 -8.91 5.49 1.78
C ALA A 544 -9.71 4.95 0.59
N THR A 545 -11.02 5.14 0.61
CA THR A 545 -11.87 4.92 -0.57
C THR A 545 -11.30 5.69 -1.77
N SER A 546 -11.27 5.06 -2.94
CA SER A 546 -10.81 5.70 -4.18
C SER A 546 -11.73 6.87 -4.58
N THR A 547 -11.20 7.83 -5.35
CA THR A 547 -11.99 8.96 -5.85
C THR A 547 -13.16 8.48 -6.72
N GLN A 548 -12.92 7.49 -7.60
CA GLN A 548 -13.94 6.94 -8.48
C GLN A 548 -15.04 6.21 -7.71
N LEU A 549 -14.67 5.41 -6.69
CA LEU A 549 -15.65 4.75 -5.83
C LEU A 549 -16.45 5.78 -5.01
N SER A 550 -15.80 6.83 -4.48
CA SER A 550 -16.49 7.96 -3.84
C SER A 550 -17.51 8.63 -4.77
N ALA A 551 -17.15 8.85 -6.04
CA ALA A 551 -18.07 9.42 -7.03
C ALA A 551 -19.26 8.49 -7.32
N ARG A 552 -19.05 7.16 -7.34
CA ARG A 552 -20.12 6.16 -7.47
C ARG A 552 -21.06 6.16 -6.26
N ILE A 553 -20.51 6.20 -5.05
CA ILE A 553 -21.30 6.33 -3.82
C ILE A 553 -22.18 7.58 -3.88
N LEU A 554 -21.61 8.73 -4.24
CA LEU A 554 -22.37 9.98 -4.37
C LEU A 554 -23.48 9.88 -5.42
N ARG A 555 -23.24 9.22 -6.56
CA ARG A 555 -24.30 8.94 -7.55
C ARG A 555 -25.41 8.07 -6.96
N LEU A 556 -25.06 6.99 -6.27
CA LEU A 556 -26.02 6.09 -5.63
C LEU A 556 -26.85 6.81 -4.57
N LEU A 557 -26.24 7.64 -3.71
CA LEU A 557 -26.93 8.45 -2.70
C LEU A 557 -27.96 9.43 -3.29
N ASN A 558 -27.82 9.85 -4.56
CA ASN A 558 -28.71 10.80 -5.23
C ASN A 558 -29.76 10.14 -6.16
N GLN A 559 -29.86 8.81 -6.20
CA GLN A 559 -30.88 8.10 -6.99
C GLN A 559 -32.30 8.32 -6.46
N GLY A 560 -33.33 8.35 -7.30
CA GLY A 560 -34.72 8.54 -6.86
C GLY A 560 -35.20 7.48 -5.85
N SER A 561 -34.76 6.23 -6.03
CA SER A 561 -35.04 5.08 -5.16
C SER A 561 -33.85 4.11 -5.13
N TRP A 562 -33.80 3.22 -4.13
CA TRP A 562 -32.69 2.27 -3.95
C TRP A 562 -33.15 0.80 -3.95
N PRO A 563 -33.58 0.24 -5.08
CA PRO A 563 -34.09 -1.14 -5.15
C PRO A 563 -33.00 -2.19 -4.85
N ASN A 564 -31.73 -1.87 -5.11
CA ASN A 564 -30.59 -2.77 -4.92
C ASN A 564 -30.01 -2.72 -3.49
N LEU A 565 -30.52 -1.83 -2.62
CA LEU A 565 -30.12 -1.76 -1.22
C LEU A 565 -31.06 -2.61 -0.36
N PRO A 566 -30.55 -3.24 0.72
CA PRO A 566 -31.39 -3.82 1.76
C PRO A 566 -32.37 -2.77 2.30
N GLY A 567 -33.62 -3.17 2.58
CA GLY A 567 -34.67 -2.24 3.02
C GLY A 567 -34.27 -1.34 4.19
N HIS A 568 -33.58 -1.90 5.19
CA HIS A 568 -33.10 -1.12 6.34
C HIS A 568 -32.10 0.00 5.98
N THR A 569 -31.33 -0.15 4.90
CA THR A 569 -30.40 0.88 4.41
C THR A 569 -31.16 1.89 3.55
N ALA A 570 -32.07 1.43 2.68
CA ALA A 570 -32.93 2.31 1.90
C ALA A 570 -33.78 3.22 2.80
N ASP A 571 -34.39 2.69 3.86
CA ASP A 571 -35.17 3.44 4.84
C ASP A 571 -34.31 4.49 5.57
N TRP A 572 -33.07 4.13 5.90
CA TRP A 572 -32.13 5.04 6.55
C TRP A 572 -31.74 6.22 5.65
N LEU A 573 -31.51 5.97 4.35
CA LEU A 573 -31.26 7.03 3.37
C LEU A 573 -32.51 7.86 3.06
N ALA A 574 -33.69 7.24 3.04
CA ALA A 574 -34.96 7.96 2.88
C ALA A 574 -35.18 8.93 4.05
N LEU A 575 -34.95 8.48 5.29
CA LEU A 575 -35.04 9.34 6.47
C LEU A 575 -34.05 10.51 6.42
N GLN A 576 -32.84 10.32 5.86
CA GLN A 576 -31.90 11.42 5.67
C GLN A 576 -32.49 12.51 4.77
N ARG A 577 -33.18 12.14 3.69
CA ARG A 577 -33.83 13.10 2.76
C ARG A 577 -34.96 13.88 3.42
N GLU A 578 -35.64 13.28 4.39
CA GLU A 578 -36.69 13.94 5.15
C GLU A 578 -36.12 14.92 6.20
N VAL A 579 -35.01 14.56 6.84
CA VAL A 579 -34.42 15.34 7.93
C VAL A 579 -33.48 16.44 7.44
N SER A 580 -32.80 16.24 6.30
CA SER A 580 -31.76 17.12 5.78
C SER A 580 -31.62 16.91 4.26
N ARG A 581 -30.41 17.11 3.71
CA ARG A 581 -30.08 16.85 2.30
C ARG A 581 -29.22 15.60 2.13
N MET A 582 -29.17 15.07 0.92
CA MET A 582 -28.17 14.09 0.53
C MET A 582 -26.87 14.78 0.12
N PRO A 583 -25.70 14.24 0.48
CA PRO A 583 -24.42 14.68 -0.07
C PRO A 583 -24.39 14.53 -1.60
N SER A 584 -23.71 15.44 -2.30
CA SER A 584 -23.62 15.46 -3.77
C SER A 584 -22.18 15.69 -4.24
N ALA A 585 -21.92 15.49 -5.53
CA ALA A 585 -20.56 15.60 -6.08
C ALA A 585 -20.10 17.05 -6.29
N ASP A 586 -21.03 17.99 -6.54
CA ASP A 586 -20.72 19.37 -6.89
C ASP A 586 -21.07 20.38 -5.80
N ARG A 587 -21.60 19.93 -4.65
CA ARG A 587 -21.82 20.79 -3.46
C ARG A 587 -21.40 20.08 -2.19
N LEU A 588 -20.81 20.83 -1.27
CA LEU A 588 -20.39 20.31 0.03
C LEU A 588 -21.54 20.45 1.04
N LEU A 589 -22.12 19.32 1.48
CA LEU A 589 -23.10 19.33 2.56
C LEU A 589 -22.40 19.53 3.91
N VAL A 590 -22.83 20.54 4.65
CA VAL A 590 -22.42 20.78 6.04
C VAL A 590 -23.66 20.85 6.92
N GLU A 591 -23.75 19.97 7.90
CA GLU A 591 -24.83 19.95 8.89
C GLU A 591 -24.31 20.49 10.22
N THR A 592 -25.04 21.38 10.87
CA THR A 592 -24.75 21.77 12.27
C THR A 592 -25.94 21.49 13.18
N PHE A 593 -25.68 20.96 14.38
CA PHE A 593 -26.74 20.58 15.32
C PHE A 593 -26.25 20.52 16.77
N PRO A 594 -27.15 20.77 17.75
CA PRO A 594 -26.87 20.53 19.15
C PRO A 594 -27.04 19.04 19.51
N HIS A 595 -26.16 18.50 20.34
CA HIS A 595 -26.29 17.17 20.92
C HIS A 595 -25.51 17.09 22.24
N GLU A 596 -26.13 16.53 23.29
CA GLU A 596 -25.52 16.37 24.63
C GLU A 596 -24.85 17.65 25.17
N GLY A 597 -25.49 18.81 24.99
CA GLY A 597 -24.98 20.10 25.47
C GLY A 597 -23.78 20.64 24.69
N ARG A 598 -23.51 20.12 23.50
CA ARG A 598 -22.43 20.56 22.60
C ARG A 598 -22.95 20.87 21.21
N GLU A 599 -22.21 21.73 20.53
CA GLU A 599 -22.44 22.08 19.13
C GLU A 599 -21.61 21.18 18.23
N HIS A 600 -22.22 20.69 17.15
CA HIS A 600 -21.59 19.78 16.21
C HIS A 600 -21.62 20.37 14.80
N LEU A 601 -20.56 20.11 14.04
CA LEU A 601 -20.45 20.39 12.61
C LEU A 601 -20.04 19.11 11.90
N CYS A 602 -20.89 18.63 10.99
CA CYS A 602 -20.63 17.45 10.16
C CYS A 602 -20.48 17.85 8.69
N LEU A 603 -19.32 17.56 8.10
CA LEU A 603 -18.96 17.87 6.73
C LEU A 603 -18.84 16.57 5.92
N TYR A 604 -19.60 16.46 4.83
CA TYR A 604 -19.63 15.27 3.97
C TYR A 604 -18.78 15.47 2.70
N GLY A 605 -17.48 15.24 2.84
CA GLY A 605 -16.50 15.54 1.79
C GLY A 605 -16.20 14.40 0.82
N PHE A 606 -16.35 13.14 1.25
CA PHE A 606 -15.97 11.93 0.47
C PHE A 606 -14.52 11.95 -0.04
N ALA A 607 -13.63 12.66 0.66
CA ALA A 607 -12.21 12.79 0.30
C ALA A 607 -11.32 11.67 0.87
N GLY A 608 -11.87 10.79 1.72
CA GLY A 608 -11.13 9.73 2.38
C GLY A 608 -10.60 10.14 3.76
N GLN A 609 -10.29 9.13 4.58
CA GLN A 609 -9.99 9.37 5.99
C GLN A 609 -8.73 10.21 6.24
N ASN A 610 -7.68 10.08 5.42
CA ASN A 610 -6.44 10.86 5.57
C ASN A 610 -6.69 12.35 5.26
N ALA A 611 -7.39 12.64 4.15
CA ALA A 611 -7.79 13.99 3.80
C ALA A 611 -8.68 14.61 4.89
N HIS A 612 -9.68 13.89 5.40
CA HIS A 612 -10.52 14.40 6.49
C HIS A 612 -9.79 14.58 7.81
N ARG A 613 -8.74 13.79 8.09
CA ARG A 613 -7.89 14.01 9.26
C ARG A 613 -7.15 15.33 9.17
N THR A 614 -6.51 15.59 8.03
CA THR A 614 -5.82 16.86 7.76
C THR A 614 -6.80 18.02 7.81
N LEU A 615 -7.96 17.88 7.15
CA LEU A 615 -9.03 18.88 7.17
C LEU A 615 -9.52 19.15 8.60
N GLY A 616 -9.67 18.12 9.43
CA GLY A 616 -10.05 18.27 10.83
C GLY A 616 -9.08 19.12 11.62
N LEU A 617 -7.77 18.89 11.46
CA LEU A 617 -6.73 19.67 12.12
C LEU A 617 -6.78 21.14 11.70
N ILE A 618 -6.79 21.41 10.39
CA ILE A 618 -6.83 22.78 9.84
C ILE A 618 -8.12 23.51 10.25
N LEU A 619 -9.28 22.86 10.12
CA LEU A 619 -10.56 23.46 10.48
C LEU A 619 -10.65 23.77 11.97
N THR A 620 -10.17 22.87 12.84
CA THR A 620 -10.18 23.17 14.28
C THR A 620 -9.26 24.32 14.66
N GLN A 621 -8.09 24.46 14.02
CA GLN A 621 -7.22 25.62 14.24
C GLN A 621 -7.89 26.93 13.79
N ARG A 622 -8.58 26.91 12.65
CA ARG A 622 -9.37 28.06 12.17
C ARG A 622 -10.55 28.37 13.09
N MET A 623 -11.21 27.35 13.60
CA MET A 623 -12.29 27.52 14.58
C MET A 623 -11.77 28.13 15.89
N GLU A 624 -10.58 27.76 16.36
CA GLU A 624 -9.94 28.42 17.51
C GLU A 624 -9.65 29.89 17.21
N ALA A 625 -9.03 30.20 16.06
CA ALA A 625 -8.75 31.58 15.67
C ALA A 625 -10.03 32.44 15.51
N ALA A 626 -11.16 31.80 15.19
CA ALA A 626 -12.48 32.43 15.11
C ALA A 626 -13.26 32.44 16.44
N GLY A 627 -12.70 31.92 17.55
CA GLY A 627 -13.37 31.89 18.85
C GLY A 627 -14.52 30.89 18.97
N LEU A 628 -14.55 29.85 18.14
CA LEU A 628 -15.62 28.84 18.07
C LEU A 628 -15.40 27.62 18.99
N SER A 629 -14.35 27.65 19.81
CA SER A 629 -14.07 26.70 20.89
C SER A 629 -14.25 25.21 20.52
N PRO A 630 -13.54 24.70 19.49
CA PRO A 630 -13.59 23.28 19.15
C PRO A 630 -12.98 22.44 20.28
N LEU A 631 -13.54 21.25 20.50
CA LEU A 631 -13.09 20.31 21.54
C LEU A 631 -12.47 19.05 20.97
N GLY A 632 -12.80 18.74 19.71
CA GLY A 632 -12.28 17.55 19.03
C GLY A 632 -13.03 17.25 17.74
N PHE A 633 -12.52 16.27 17.01
CA PHE A 633 -13.15 15.78 15.79
C PHE A 633 -12.99 14.27 15.61
N VAL A 634 -13.79 13.70 14.72
CA VAL A 634 -13.73 12.30 14.28
C VAL A 634 -14.04 12.23 12.79
N MET A 635 -13.50 11.21 12.11
CA MET A 635 -13.55 11.15 10.66
C MET A 635 -13.69 9.71 10.13
N THR A 636 -14.41 9.61 9.03
CA THR A 636 -14.52 8.41 8.18
C THR A 636 -14.00 8.73 6.78
N ASP A 637 -14.11 7.79 5.84
CA ASP A 637 -13.83 8.07 4.42
C ASP A 637 -14.81 9.08 3.82
N TYR A 638 -16.01 9.19 4.39
CA TYR A 638 -17.13 9.96 3.82
C TYR A 638 -17.27 11.34 4.44
N ALA A 639 -17.01 11.45 5.74
CA ALA A 639 -17.32 12.66 6.49
C ALA A 639 -16.36 12.94 7.66
N LEU A 640 -16.34 14.22 8.03
CA LEU A 640 -15.66 14.78 9.21
C LEU A 640 -16.72 15.34 10.16
N LEU A 641 -16.66 14.98 11.44
CA LEU A 641 -17.52 15.53 12.49
C LEU A 641 -16.66 16.23 13.54
N ILE A 642 -16.87 17.52 13.74
CA ILE A 642 -16.23 18.35 14.76
C ILE A 642 -17.27 18.64 15.85
N TRP A 643 -16.88 18.60 17.13
CA TRP A 643 -17.71 19.07 18.24
C TRP A 643 -17.01 20.19 19.02
N GLY A 644 -17.79 21.13 19.51
CA GLY A 644 -17.33 22.32 20.22
C GLY A 644 -18.37 22.84 21.21
N LEU A 645 -18.09 24.01 21.78
CA LEU A 645 -19.01 24.70 22.68
C LEU A 645 -19.94 25.67 21.93
N ASP A 646 -19.41 26.35 20.93
CA ASP A 646 -20.11 27.44 20.25
C ASP A 646 -20.64 27.01 18.87
N PRO A 647 -21.81 27.53 18.44
CA PRO A 647 -22.42 27.14 17.17
C PRO A 647 -21.68 27.76 15.98
N VAL A 648 -21.44 26.96 14.95
CA VAL A 648 -20.90 27.46 13.68
C VAL A 648 -22.05 27.95 12.80
N ALA A 649 -22.12 29.28 12.60
CA ALA A 649 -23.17 29.94 11.83
C ALA A 649 -22.84 30.03 10.32
N ASP A 650 -21.57 30.22 9.96
CA ASP A 650 -21.11 30.28 8.57
C ASP A 650 -19.94 29.29 8.34
N PRO A 651 -20.23 28.03 8.02
CA PRO A 651 -19.20 27.05 7.71
C PRO A 651 -18.40 27.37 6.43
N ALA A 652 -18.95 28.16 5.50
CA ALA A 652 -18.29 28.43 4.23
C ALA A 652 -17.03 29.29 4.43
N ALA A 653 -17.07 30.25 5.36
CA ALA A 653 -15.91 31.06 5.72
C ALA A 653 -14.72 30.24 6.27
N LEU A 654 -14.99 29.10 6.91
CA LEU A 654 -13.94 28.21 7.41
C LEU A 654 -13.23 27.43 6.29
N LEU A 655 -13.84 27.32 5.11
CA LEU A 655 -13.42 26.48 3.99
C LEU A 655 -12.79 27.25 2.83
N ASP A 656 -12.42 28.52 3.02
CA ASP A 656 -11.75 29.31 1.99
C ASP A 656 -10.45 28.61 1.52
N PRO A 657 -10.25 28.37 0.21
CA PRO A 657 -9.09 27.63 -0.29
C PRO A 657 -7.74 28.29 -0.03
N GLY A 658 -7.65 29.62 -0.04
CA GLY A 658 -6.41 30.34 0.21
C GLY A 658 -5.97 30.18 1.66
N ASP A 659 -6.92 30.36 2.55
CA ASP A 659 -6.76 30.17 3.98
C ASP A 659 -6.48 28.71 4.38
N MET A 660 -7.11 27.75 3.70
CA MET A 660 -6.86 26.32 3.90
C MET A 660 -5.41 25.94 3.55
N ARG A 661 -4.84 26.55 2.50
CA ARG A 661 -3.42 26.39 2.15
C ARG A 661 -2.50 27.02 3.18
N ALA A 662 -2.81 28.23 3.64
CA ALA A 662 -2.03 28.89 4.69
C ALA A 662 -2.03 28.06 5.99
N GLY A 663 -3.20 27.57 6.42
CA GLY A 663 -3.31 26.71 7.60
C GLY A 663 -2.57 25.37 7.45
N LEU A 664 -2.49 24.82 6.24
CA LEU A 664 -1.67 23.65 5.97
C LEU A 664 -0.18 23.95 6.15
N ASP A 665 0.32 25.06 5.60
CA ASP A 665 1.74 25.42 5.69
C ASP A 665 2.16 25.62 7.16
N ASP A 666 1.33 26.28 7.95
CA ASP A 666 1.54 26.45 9.39
C ASP A 666 1.54 25.09 10.12
N TRP A 667 0.61 24.20 9.76
CA TRP A 667 0.55 22.86 10.34
C TRP A 667 1.74 21.98 9.95
N LEU A 668 2.20 22.05 8.69
CA LEU A 668 3.37 21.31 8.20
C LEU A 668 4.66 21.77 8.90
N GLN A 669 4.75 23.05 9.26
CA GLN A 669 5.84 23.57 10.09
C GLN A 669 5.82 22.97 11.51
N GLY A 670 4.67 22.44 11.97
CA GLY A 670 4.49 21.61 13.17
C GLY A 670 5.16 20.21 13.12
N ASN A 671 6.36 20.13 12.56
CA ASN A 671 7.45 19.15 12.68
C ASN A 671 7.20 17.63 12.55
N ALA A 672 6.18 17.00 13.12
CA ALA A 672 6.17 15.53 13.28
C ALA A 672 6.00 14.77 11.96
N VAL A 673 5.07 15.20 11.10
CA VAL A 673 4.78 14.55 9.81
C VAL A 673 5.90 14.83 8.81
N MET A 674 6.36 16.07 8.71
CA MET A 674 7.48 16.45 7.85
C MET A 674 8.78 15.75 8.23
N LYS A 675 9.12 15.66 9.52
CA LYS A 675 10.30 14.90 9.99
C LYS A 675 10.22 13.42 9.65
N ARG A 676 9.02 12.83 9.73
CA ARG A 676 8.79 11.43 9.34
C ARG A 676 8.97 11.23 7.83
N THR A 677 8.35 12.07 7.01
CA THR A 677 8.49 12.00 5.54
C THR A 677 9.95 12.23 5.13
N PHE A 678 10.62 13.21 5.74
CA PHE A 678 12.03 13.49 5.52
C PHE A 678 12.91 12.29 5.83
N ARG A 679 12.67 11.60 6.96
CA ARG A 679 13.42 10.38 7.32
C ARG A 679 13.30 9.30 6.25
N GLY A 680 12.10 9.16 5.67
CA GLY A 680 11.83 8.29 4.52
C GLY A 680 12.71 8.64 3.32
N ALA A 681 12.54 9.86 2.80
CA ALA A 681 13.27 10.36 1.64
C ALA A 681 14.81 10.33 1.85
N ALA A 682 15.28 10.74 3.03
CA ALA A 682 16.69 10.78 3.38
C ALA A 682 17.30 9.37 3.51
N THR A 683 16.51 8.37 3.93
CA THR A 683 16.94 6.96 3.93
C THR A 683 17.09 6.46 2.49
N ILE A 684 16.07 6.65 1.64
CA ILE A 684 16.08 6.16 0.25
C ILE A 684 17.24 6.81 -0.51
N ALA A 685 17.41 8.13 -0.38
CA ALA A 685 18.49 8.87 -1.02
C ALA A 685 19.90 8.59 -0.42
N GLY A 686 20.00 7.70 0.57
CA GLY A 686 21.26 7.28 1.18
C GLY A 686 21.96 8.35 2.04
N LEU A 687 21.23 9.37 2.51
CA LEU A 687 21.73 10.31 3.51
C LEU A 687 21.69 9.68 4.91
N ILE A 688 20.64 8.92 5.23
CA ILE A 688 20.51 8.20 6.50
C ILE A 688 20.76 6.70 6.25
N GLU A 689 21.67 6.12 7.02
CA GLU A 689 21.96 4.69 6.97
C GLU A 689 21.15 3.95 8.05
N ARG A 690 20.35 2.96 7.62
CA ARG A 690 19.63 2.05 8.52
C ARG A 690 20.52 0.90 8.98
N ASN A 691 21.33 0.35 8.08
CA ASN A 691 22.18 -0.81 8.31
C ASN A 691 23.66 -0.41 8.32
N THR A 692 24.34 -0.70 9.42
CA THR A 692 25.79 -0.45 9.59
C THR A 692 26.53 -1.74 9.98
N PRO A 693 27.81 -1.92 9.59
CA PRO A 693 28.62 -3.02 10.11
C PRO A 693 28.92 -2.77 11.60
N GLY A 694 28.35 -3.59 12.51
CA GLY A 694 28.53 -3.47 13.96
C GLY A 694 27.22 -3.58 14.75
N PRO A 695 27.24 -3.35 16.08
CA PRO A 695 26.03 -3.37 16.89
C PRO A 695 25.04 -2.29 16.40
N LYS A 696 23.78 -2.68 16.18
CA LYS A 696 22.73 -1.78 15.71
C LYS A 696 22.63 -0.57 16.65
N LYS A 697 22.66 0.64 16.09
CA LYS A 697 22.27 1.85 16.83
C LYS A 697 20.83 1.66 17.35
N SER A 698 20.53 2.14 18.55
CA SER A 698 19.15 2.11 19.04
C SER A 698 18.28 3.04 18.19
N GLY A 699 17.01 2.68 17.96
CA GLY A 699 16.08 3.49 17.14
C GLY A 699 16.01 4.95 17.58
N ARG A 700 16.09 5.22 18.89
CA ARG A 700 16.14 6.57 19.46
C ARG A 700 17.36 7.39 19.00
N GLN A 701 18.54 6.77 18.83
CA GLN A 701 19.74 7.47 18.33
C GLN A 701 19.64 7.78 16.83
N ALA A 702 18.98 6.93 16.05
CA ALA A 702 18.75 7.17 14.62
C ALA A 702 17.74 8.31 14.40
N ILE A 703 16.65 8.34 15.18
CA ILE A 703 15.61 9.39 15.14
C ILE A 703 16.17 10.75 15.54
N PHE A 704 16.89 10.83 16.66
CA PHE A 704 17.49 12.07 17.12
C PHE A 704 18.44 12.67 16.07
N SER A 705 19.18 11.81 15.35
CA SER A 705 20.04 12.26 14.25
C SER A 705 19.27 12.71 13.01
N SER A 706 18.11 12.11 12.69
CA SER A 706 17.31 12.54 11.53
C SER A 706 16.65 13.88 11.74
N ASP A 707 16.15 14.12 12.96
CA ASP A 707 15.41 15.33 13.29
C ASP A 707 16.36 16.54 13.30
N ILE A 708 17.59 16.38 13.81
CA ILE A 708 18.63 17.41 13.72
C ILE A 708 18.96 17.75 12.27
N LEU A 709 19.07 16.74 11.38
CA LEU A 709 19.34 17.00 9.95
C LEU A 709 18.20 17.79 9.32
N TYR A 710 16.95 17.42 9.59
CA TYR A 710 15.78 18.15 9.13
C TYR A 710 15.78 19.60 9.65
N ASP A 711 15.92 19.79 10.96
CA ASP A 711 15.89 21.12 11.59
C ASP A 711 17.02 22.02 11.08
N THR A 712 18.20 21.43 10.80
CA THR A 712 19.34 22.15 10.21
C THR A 712 19.04 22.58 8.78
N LEU A 713 18.52 21.69 7.93
CA LEU A 713 18.18 22.02 6.55
C LEU A 713 17.04 23.04 6.49
N ALA A 714 15.96 22.83 7.25
CA ALA A 714 14.84 23.77 7.31
C ALA A 714 15.28 25.19 7.69
N LYS A 715 16.28 25.32 8.57
CA LYS A 715 16.79 26.61 9.03
C LYS A 715 17.81 27.26 8.09
N TYR A 716 18.72 26.48 7.50
CA TYR A 716 19.90 27.01 6.80
C TYR A 716 19.94 26.73 5.29
N ASP A 717 19.13 25.79 4.79
CA ASP A 717 19.06 25.38 3.38
C ASP A 717 17.65 24.87 3.03
N PRO A 718 16.62 25.74 3.08
CA PRO A 718 15.22 25.33 2.88
C PRO A 718 14.93 24.83 1.46
N ASP A 719 15.73 25.25 0.48
CA ASP A 719 15.63 24.83 -0.93
C ASP A 719 16.38 23.53 -1.23
N HIS A 720 17.00 22.92 -0.21
CA HIS A 720 17.72 21.67 -0.33
C HIS A 720 16.87 20.58 -1.03
N LEU A 721 17.49 19.77 -1.89
CA LEU A 721 16.82 18.72 -2.67
C LEU A 721 15.89 17.85 -1.80
N LEU A 722 16.37 17.37 -0.65
CA LEU A 722 15.54 16.56 0.27
C LEU A 722 14.37 17.32 0.88
N MET A 723 14.45 18.64 1.06
CA MET A 723 13.32 19.43 1.57
C MET A 723 12.22 19.54 0.51
N ARG A 724 12.59 19.74 -0.76
CA ARG A 724 11.66 19.71 -1.90
C ARG A 724 10.99 18.34 -2.04
N ILE A 725 11.79 17.26 -2.03
CA ILE A 725 11.26 15.87 -2.08
C ILE A 725 10.31 15.61 -0.91
N THR A 726 10.69 16.04 0.31
CA THR A 726 9.86 15.84 1.51
C THR A 726 8.51 16.54 1.38
N ARG A 727 8.49 17.77 0.85
CA ARG A 727 7.25 18.52 0.62
C ARG A 727 6.36 17.81 -0.40
N ASP A 728 6.91 17.45 -1.56
CA ASP A 728 6.16 16.73 -2.61
C ASP A 728 5.59 15.40 -2.11
N GLU A 729 6.35 14.67 -1.29
CA GLU A 729 5.97 13.38 -0.76
C GLU A 729 4.95 13.50 0.40
N ALA A 730 5.04 14.56 1.22
CA ALA A 730 4.05 14.83 2.27
C ALA A 730 2.67 15.16 1.67
N LEU A 731 2.66 15.96 0.60
CA LEU A 731 1.44 16.35 -0.12
C LEU A 731 0.75 15.16 -0.80
N ARG A 732 1.52 14.22 -1.36
CA ARG A 732 0.99 12.99 -2.00
C ARG A 732 0.66 11.85 -1.01
N GLY A 733 1.27 11.86 0.17
CA GLY A 733 1.28 10.73 1.11
C GLY A 733 0.42 10.94 2.36
N LEU A 734 1.09 11.23 3.49
CA LEU A 734 0.49 11.22 4.84
C LEU A 734 -0.59 12.29 5.08
N VAL A 735 -0.58 13.35 4.27
CA VAL A 735 -1.44 14.53 4.47
C VAL A 735 -2.59 14.57 3.46
N ASP A 736 -2.48 13.81 2.36
CA ASP A 736 -3.45 13.70 1.25
C ASP A 736 -4.18 15.02 0.93
N PHE A 737 -3.42 16.12 0.93
CA PHE A 737 -3.98 17.46 0.75
C PHE A 737 -4.45 17.66 -0.69
N GLY A 738 -3.84 16.95 -1.64
CA GLY A 738 -4.30 16.93 -3.03
C GLY A 738 -5.76 16.55 -3.15
N ARG A 739 -6.27 15.59 -2.35
CA ARG A 739 -7.70 15.26 -2.32
C ARG A 739 -8.57 16.34 -1.70
N ILE A 740 -8.05 17.12 -0.76
CA ILE A 740 -8.76 18.29 -0.21
C ILE A 740 -8.87 19.36 -1.31
N GLU A 741 -7.78 19.64 -2.03
CA GLU A 741 -7.81 20.59 -3.15
C GLU A 741 -8.72 20.13 -4.28
N GLU A 742 -8.71 18.84 -4.62
CA GLU A 742 -9.63 18.26 -5.60
C GLU A 742 -11.09 18.42 -5.14
N MET A 743 -11.37 18.12 -3.86
CA MET A 743 -12.69 18.28 -3.26
C MET A 743 -13.13 19.75 -3.26
N LEU A 744 -12.27 20.70 -2.90
CA LEU A 744 -12.59 22.13 -2.88
C LEU A 744 -12.70 22.69 -4.31
N GLY A 745 -11.92 22.18 -5.25
CA GLY A 745 -11.94 22.60 -6.66
C GLY A 745 -13.18 22.15 -7.41
N ARG A 746 -13.78 21.00 -7.05
CA ARG A 746 -15.00 20.49 -7.70
C ARG A 746 -16.30 21.12 -7.18
N ILE A 747 -16.33 21.64 -5.96
CA ILE A 747 -17.56 22.15 -5.34
C ILE A 747 -17.90 23.56 -5.85
N LYS A 748 -19.18 23.79 -6.12
CA LYS A 748 -19.74 25.08 -6.56
C LYS A 748 -20.26 25.91 -5.38
N GLY A 749 -20.24 25.36 -4.18
CA GLY A 749 -20.71 26.01 -2.97
C GLY A 749 -20.93 25.04 -1.82
N VAL A 750 -21.16 25.61 -0.63
CA VAL A 750 -21.46 24.90 0.61
C VAL A 750 -22.97 24.95 0.86
N ASP A 751 -23.58 23.80 1.10
CA ASP A 751 -24.97 23.67 1.53
C ASP A 751 -24.99 23.49 3.05
N HIS A 752 -25.20 24.59 3.78
CA HIS A 752 -25.30 24.56 5.24
C HIS A 752 -26.74 24.24 5.68
N GLN A 753 -26.90 23.21 6.52
CA GLN A 753 -28.17 22.82 7.15
C GLN A 753 -28.03 22.87 8.67
N ARG A 754 -28.68 23.85 9.31
CA ARG A 754 -28.82 23.90 10.78
C ARG A 754 -29.99 23.02 11.20
N LEU A 755 -29.71 21.92 11.91
CA LEU A 755 -30.70 20.95 12.35
C LEU A 755 -30.94 21.07 13.86
N ASN A 756 -32.13 20.68 14.30
CA ASN A 756 -32.51 20.67 15.71
C ASN A 756 -32.16 19.35 16.42
N ARG A 757 -31.66 18.36 15.67
CA ARG A 757 -31.28 17.04 16.16
C ARG A 757 -30.21 16.43 15.25
N VAL A 758 -29.58 15.35 15.73
CA VAL A 758 -28.64 14.53 14.96
C VAL A 758 -29.34 13.99 13.69
N SER A 759 -28.69 14.14 12.53
CA SER A 759 -29.18 13.58 11.27
C SER A 759 -28.91 12.07 11.17
N PRO A 760 -29.69 11.33 10.36
CA PRO A 760 -29.43 9.92 10.10
C PRO A 760 -28.00 9.62 9.64
N LEU A 761 -27.42 10.44 8.74
CA LEU A 761 -26.04 10.23 8.26
C LEU A 761 -24.97 10.63 9.30
N ALA A 762 -25.25 11.58 10.19
CA ALA A 762 -24.29 11.99 11.24
C ALA A 762 -24.26 11.01 12.43
N ALA A 763 -25.36 10.30 12.69
CA ALA A 763 -25.47 9.42 13.86
C ALA A 763 -24.38 8.33 13.94
N PRO A 764 -23.99 7.64 12.84
CA PRO A 764 -22.83 6.74 12.83
C PRO A 764 -21.52 7.39 13.29
N LEU A 765 -21.26 8.65 12.93
CA LEU A 765 -19.99 9.33 13.28
C LEU A 765 -19.85 9.56 14.78
N LEU A 766 -20.96 9.77 15.52
CA LEU A 766 -20.92 9.93 16.97
C LEU A 766 -20.42 8.68 17.71
N LEU A 767 -20.65 7.51 17.10
CA LEU A 767 -20.25 6.20 17.59
C LEU A 767 -18.91 5.73 17.02
N GLU A 768 -18.27 6.50 16.14
CA GLU A 768 -17.02 6.10 15.51
C GLU A 768 -15.86 6.18 16.53
N PRO A 769 -15.03 5.13 16.65
CA PRO A 769 -13.83 5.19 17.47
C PRO A 769 -12.77 6.12 16.86
N GLY A 770 -11.80 6.55 17.66
CA GLY A 770 -10.68 7.37 17.16
C GLY A 770 -10.94 8.88 17.14
N LYS A 771 -11.81 9.36 18.06
CA LYS A 771 -11.97 10.78 18.39
C LYS A 771 -10.62 11.43 18.69
N VAL A 772 -10.30 12.49 17.95
CA VAL A 772 -9.10 13.32 18.10
C VAL A 772 -9.46 14.51 19.00
N PRO A 773 -8.95 14.59 20.23
CA PRO A 773 -9.18 15.75 21.08
C PRO A 773 -8.35 16.95 20.61
N ILE A 774 -8.92 18.15 20.75
CA ILE A 774 -8.19 19.42 20.58
C ILE A 774 -7.88 19.98 21.97
N ALA A 775 -6.65 20.48 22.13
CA ALA A 775 -6.22 21.23 23.30
C ALA A 775 -6.27 22.71 22.95
N GLY A 776 -7.03 23.49 23.71
CA GLY A 776 -7.21 24.93 23.47
C GLY A 776 -8.28 25.51 24.41
N GLU A 777 -8.67 26.76 24.14
CA GLU A 777 -9.54 27.58 25.00
C GLU A 777 -10.87 26.88 25.34
N GLY A 778 -11.42 26.07 24.43
CA GLY A 778 -12.66 25.33 24.71
C GLY A 778 -12.54 24.34 25.88
N ARG A 779 -11.38 23.70 26.07
CA ARG A 779 -11.14 22.83 27.23
C ARG A 779 -10.94 23.63 28.51
N GLU A 780 -10.29 24.78 28.42
CA GLU A 780 -10.09 25.69 29.55
C GLU A 780 -11.44 26.21 30.05
N ARG A 781 -12.32 26.68 29.14
CA ARG A 781 -13.70 27.08 29.43
C ARG A 781 -14.52 25.96 30.08
N LEU A 782 -14.36 24.71 29.64
CA LEU A 782 -15.03 23.56 30.28
C LEU A 782 -14.54 23.31 31.70
N LEU A 783 -13.23 23.45 31.94
CA LEU A 783 -12.64 23.29 33.26
C LEU A 783 -13.05 24.43 34.19
N GLU A 784 -13.10 25.67 33.71
CA GLU A 784 -13.60 26.83 34.45
C GLU A 784 -15.07 26.64 34.83
N ALA A 785 -15.93 26.27 33.87
CA ALA A 785 -17.35 26.02 34.15
C ALA A 785 -17.60 24.83 35.10
N GLU A 786 -16.74 23.80 35.06
CA GLU A 786 -16.78 22.71 36.06
C GLU A 786 -16.28 23.19 37.42
N ALA A 787 -15.20 23.98 37.47
CA ALA A 787 -14.68 24.57 38.70
C ALA A 787 -15.72 25.49 39.37
N GLU A 788 -16.40 26.34 38.60
CA GLU A 788 -17.51 27.17 39.09
C GLU A 788 -18.66 26.31 39.63
N ARG A 789 -19.07 25.26 38.93
CA ARG A 789 -20.09 24.33 39.42
C ARG A 789 -19.66 23.61 40.70
N LEU A 790 -18.41 23.19 40.79
CA LEU A 790 -17.85 22.55 41.99
C LEU A 790 -17.76 23.54 43.16
N MET A 791 -17.35 24.79 42.90
CA MET A 791 -17.34 25.86 43.92
C MET A 791 -18.75 26.16 44.42
N ALA A 792 -19.74 26.25 43.53
CA ALA A 792 -21.14 26.42 43.91
C ALA A 792 -21.67 25.22 44.71
N ALA A 793 -21.41 23.99 44.27
CA ALA A 793 -21.82 22.77 44.97
C ALA A 793 -21.14 22.62 46.34
N ALA A 794 -19.90 23.08 46.48
CA ALA A 794 -19.16 23.10 47.74
C ALA A 794 -19.52 24.28 48.66
N GLY A 795 -20.41 25.19 48.23
CA GLY A 795 -20.80 26.38 48.98
C GLY A 795 -19.72 27.47 49.04
N LEU A 796 -18.71 27.39 48.17
CA LEU A 796 -17.57 28.32 48.09
C LEU A 796 -17.81 29.49 47.14
N ALA A 797 -18.93 29.52 46.40
CA ALA A 797 -19.21 30.55 45.40
C ALA A 797 -19.39 31.99 45.95
N ALA A 798 -19.47 32.16 47.29
CA ALA A 798 -19.63 33.45 47.95
C ALA A 798 -18.40 33.88 48.80
N LEU A 799 -17.33 33.08 48.80
CA LEU A 799 -16.01 33.42 49.33
C LEU A 799 -15.16 34.01 48.21
#